data_AF-A0A100IIW1-F1
#
_entry.id   AF-A0A100IIW1-F1
#
_cell.length_a   1.000
_cell.length_b   1.000
_cell.length_c   1.000
_cell.angle_alpha   90.00
_cell.angle_beta   90.00
_cell.angle_gamma   90.00
#
_symmetry.space_group_name_H-M   'P 1'
#
loop_
_entity.id
_entity.type
_entity.pdbx_description
1 polymer ?
#
loop_
_entity_poly.entity_id
_entity_poly.type
_entity_poly.pdbx_seq_one_letter_code
_entity_poly.pdbx_strand_id
1 'polypeptide(L)'
;MADRQSVQHSLNSLLSKLSDPDPDMRYMSLNDLLGILNNPNSTYLAHDQVSSSRLAEGLLKALDDQHGDVQNQALKCLGPLVLRLPFESLASLLEKLTNLTASQTIDTSVPNTALRYIVTALPRPQPGQPPSQEATMAYSAVSRVLIPRLTGPTPSPTSRRGSIVKGMLEKDPSKGFSSDAIDVLIQVVTCFGPLLKEPELTALQNSVLSIVDNDTAGTVVTKRALTAISALVLHFSDAQLSAFVQGLVQRFNSPQLSTVHRRHLIATVGGVAKSAPAKFGPHLPTLAPYVFAAVGEDNLAQPNRQGSHLLPLTHGDAPDHKLVERGSNPRCGPDHGKCPEGKCCSTAGYCGDTKNHCSSPDCQIDFGNCDAHTTPGGPPTDKIPRPHVGNVPYGPKFIRSCTTPGTIALTFDDGPKEYTQDLLDLLDKYEAKVTFFVTGNNNAKGEIDSPGMPWASLIQRMYRSGHQVASHTWSHQDLSKVTQDQRRVQLLWNEVALRNILGTIPTYMRPPYSSCTAESGCLEDLGSLGYHVILYDIDTEDYSHDSPALIQQSKDIFDRNLASRTDFDRPWLVIAHDVHEQTVHNLTEYMLKKLIAEGYRAVTVGECLGDPPELWYRKDEAFDDRQTRKSKSKNDVAKTVSVDGMCGGNITCLGSRFGPCCSGTGFCGSMSTFCGSGCRPDNGNCGDNAGTVKGGGAPNAGSGKPTKPAKSEGRALQLSSSVAIVILLFLVVLMD
;
A
#
# COMPACT_ATOMS: atom_id res chain seq x y z
N MET A 1 6.54 38.69 -36.80
CA MET A 1 6.71 39.79 -35.81
C MET A 1 5.39 40.21 -35.16
N ALA A 2 4.28 40.36 -35.93
CA ALA A 2 2.97 40.72 -35.37
C ALA A 2 2.43 39.72 -34.32
N ASP A 3 2.62 38.43 -34.52
CA ASP A 3 2.13 37.38 -33.60
C ASP A 3 2.89 37.37 -32.25
N ARG A 4 4.19 37.69 -32.26
CA ARG A 4 5.02 37.78 -31.03
C ARG A 4 4.60 38.94 -30.12
N GLN A 5 4.30 40.11 -30.69
CA GLN A 5 3.85 41.27 -29.91
C GLN A 5 2.46 41.03 -29.29
N SER A 6 1.59 40.31 -30.00
CA SER A 6 0.28 39.87 -29.50
C SER A 6 0.44 38.92 -28.30
N VAL A 7 1.24 37.87 -28.43
CA VAL A 7 1.50 36.90 -27.33
C VAL A 7 2.13 37.58 -26.13
N GLN A 8 3.08 38.50 -26.33
CA GLN A 8 3.73 39.22 -25.23
C GLN A 8 2.78 40.19 -24.50
N HIS A 9 1.85 40.84 -25.21
CA HIS A 9 0.82 41.66 -24.60
C HIS A 9 -0.16 40.81 -23.78
N SER A 10 -0.61 39.67 -24.34
CA SER A 10 -1.46 38.70 -23.64
C SER A 10 -0.79 38.15 -22.39
N LEU A 11 0.49 37.80 -22.45
CA LEU A 11 1.25 37.28 -21.30
C LEU A 11 1.33 38.29 -20.16
N ASN A 12 1.61 39.56 -20.46
CA ASN A 12 1.61 40.62 -19.42
C ASN A 12 0.22 40.81 -18.80
N SER A 13 -0.85 40.74 -19.60
CA SER A 13 -2.23 40.84 -19.10
C SER A 13 -2.62 39.67 -18.20
N LEU A 14 -2.20 38.45 -18.52
CA LEU A 14 -2.46 37.27 -17.69
C LEU A 14 -1.65 37.30 -16.39
N LEU A 15 -0.38 37.74 -16.45
CA LEU A 15 0.45 37.87 -15.25
C LEU A 15 -0.10 38.87 -14.24
N SER A 16 -0.69 40.00 -14.69
CA SER A 16 -1.30 40.95 -13.76
C SER A 16 -2.52 40.37 -13.03
N LYS A 17 -3.25 39.45 -13.67
CA LYS A 17 -4.41 38.76 -13.08
C LYS A 17 -4.02 37.69 -12.06
N LEU A 18 -2.76 37.25 -11.99
CA LEU A 18 -2.30 36.32 -10.94
C LEU A 18 -2.31 36.94 -9.53
N SER A 19 -2.57 38.25 -9.41
CA SER A 19 -2.76 38.93 -8.13
C SER A 19 -4.20 39.36 -7.88
N ASP A 20 -5.14 38.87 -8.70
CA ASP A 20 -6.56 39.18 -8.55
C ASP A 20 -7.11 38.58 -7.23
N PRO A 21 -7.99 39.28 -6.48
CA PRO A 21 -8.60 38.71 -5.29
C PRO A 21 -9.42 37.44 -5.57
N ASP A 22 -9.99 37.29 -6.78
CA ASP A 22 -10.82 36.14 -7.16
C ASP A 22 -9.97 34.92 -7.55
N PRO A 23 -10.05 33.79 -6.83
CA PRO A 23 -9.32 32.57 -7.16
C PRO A 23 -9.66 32.01 -8.54
N ASP A 24 -10.90 32.14 -9.01
CA ASP A 24 -11.33 31.63 -10.32
C ASP A 24 -10.63 32.41 -11.44
N MET A 25 -10.48 33.74 -11.27
CA MET A 25 -9.75 34.59 -12.20
C MET A 25 -8.26 34.25 -12.26
N ARG A 26 -7.65 33.93 -11.10
CA ARG A 26 -6.25 33.46 -11.05
C ARG A 26 -6.10 32.10 -11.72
N TYR A 27 -7.00 31.15 -11.44
CA TYR A 27 -7.02 29.83 -12.05
C TYR A 27 -7.19 29.89 -13.57
N MET A 28 -8.18 30.64 -14.07
CA MET A 28 -8.39 30.84 -15.50
C MET A 28 -7.16 31.47 -16.17
N SER A 29 -6.53 32.45 -15.52
CA SER A 29 -5.32 33.09 -16.03
C SER A 29 -4.16 32.11 -16.13
N LEU A 30 -3.99 31.20 -15.15
CA LEU A 30 -2.99 30.13 -15.22
C LEU A 30 -3.32 29.10 -16.31
N ASN A 31 -4.59 28.79 -16.52
CA ASN A 31 -5.03 27.88 -17.58
C ASN A 31 -4.75 28.46 -18.97
N ASP A 32 -5.01 29.75 -19.18
CA ASP A 32 -4.66 30.45 -20.42
C ASP A 32 -3.14 30.52 -20.61
N LEU A 33 -2.38 30.80 -19.54
CA LEU A 33 -0.92 30.77 -19.56
C LEU A 33 -0.39 29.38 -19.95
N LEU A 34 -0.98 28.30 -19.44
CA LEU A 34 -0.63 26.94 -19.82
C LEU A 34 -0.86 26.70 -21.32
N GLY A 35 -1.99 27.18 -21.86
CA GLY A 35 -2.28 27.13 -23.29
C GLY A 35 -1.22 27.84 -24.14
N ILE A 36 -0.77 29.02 -23.69
CA ILE A 36 0.31 29.77 -24.35
C ILE A 36 1.63 29.00 -24.28
N LEU A 37 1.97 28.43 -23.12
CA LEU A 37 3.25 27.73 -22.93
C LEU A 37 3.33 26.42 -23.72
N ASN A 38 2.19 25.75 -23.94
CA ASN A 38 2.13 24.57 -24.78
C ASN A 38 2.15 24.90 -26.28
N ASN A 39 1.89 26.15 -26.66
CA ASN A 39 1.95 26.57 -28.06
C ASN A 39 3.42 26.69 -28.54
N PRO A 40 3.79 26.11 -29.71
CA PRO A 40 5.14 26.25 -30.29
C PRO A 40 5.60 27.70 -30.51
N ASN A 41 4.66 28.65 -30.68
CA ASN A 41 4.96 30.06 -30.86
C ASN A 41 5.59 30.71 -29.62
N SER A 42 5.56 30.06 -28.45
CA SER A 42 6.20 30.52 -27.21
C SER A 42 7.72 30.26 -27.14
N THR A 43 8.31 29.67 -28.17
CA THR A 43 9.76 29.38 -28.26
C THR A 43 10.66 30.62 -28.10
N TYR A 44 10.15 31.82 -28.41
CA TYR A 44 10.89 33.07 -28.20
C TYR A 44 11.28 33.32 -26.73
N LEU A 45 10.58 32.70 -25.77
CA LEU A 45 10.89 32.79 -24.33
C LEU A 45 12.31 32.29 -24.01
N ALA A 46 12.88 31.40 -24.83
CA ALA A 46 14.27 30.97 -24.70
C ALA A 46 15.29 32.10 -24.92
N HIS A 47 14.89 33.16 -25.61
CA HIS A 47 15.75 34.30 -25.96
C HIS A 47 15.31 35.62 -25.29
N ASP A 48 14.18 35.63 -24.57
CA ASP A 48 13.66 36.82 -23.87
C ASP A 48 13.71 36.62 -22.35
N GLN A 49 14.88 36.91 -21.78
CA GLN A 49 15.16 36.71 -20.36
C GLN A 49 14.23 37.53 -19.44
N VAL A 50 13.79 38.71 -19.88
CA VAL A 50 12.92 39.59 -19.08
C VAL A 50 11.53 38.97 -18.95
N SER A 51 10.92 38.57 -20.07
CA SER A 51 9.60 37.94 -20.06
C SER A 51 9.61 36.60 -19.32
N SER A 52 10.64 35.79 -19.55
CA SER A 52 10.81 34.49 -18.88
C SER A 52 11.00 34.61 -17.37
N SER A 53 11.74 35.62 -16.91
CA SER A 53 11.94 35.86 -15.46
C SER A 53 10.65 36.36 -14.79
N ARG A 54 9.89 37.26 -15.43
CA ARG A 54 8.59 37.71 -14.92
C ARG A 54 7.58 36.57 -14.83
N LEU A 55 7.57 35.70 -15.84
CA LEU A 55 6.69 34.53 -15.85
C LEU A 55 7.05 33.57 -14.72
N ALA A 56 8.35 33.27 -14.55
CA ALA A 56 8.83 32.46 -13.43
C ALA A 56 8.44 33.06 -12.08
N GLU A 57 8.57 34.37 -11.89
CA GLU A 57 8.15 35.06 -10.66
C GLU A 57 6.64 35.01 -10.43
N GLY A 58 5.84 35.19 -11.48
CA GLY A 58 4.39 35.07 -11.40
C GLY A 58 3.94 33.67 -10.98
N LEU A 59 4.55 32.63 -11.55
CA LEU A 59 4.27 31.24 -11.16
C LEU A 59 4.74 30.94 -9.74
N LEU A 60 5.93 31.42 -9.34
CA LEU A 60 6.40 31.27 -7.95
C LEU A 60 5.42 31.88 -6.94
N LYS A 61 4.85 33.05 -7.26
CA LYS A 61 3.82 33.67 -6.44
C LYS A 61 2.53 32.84 -6.39
N ALA A 62 2.12 32.26 -7.53
CA ALA A 62 0.94 31.40 -7.60
C ALA A 62 1.12 30.04 -6.90
N LEU A 63 2.35 29.57 -6.71
CA LEU A 63 2.63 28.38 -5.88
C LEU A 63 2.43 28.65 -4.38
N ASP A 64 2.46 29.91 -3.96
CA ASP A 64 2.18 30.37 -2.59
C ASP A 64 0.72 30.86 -2.43
N ASP A 65 -0.16 30.50 -3.38
CA ASP A 65 -1.58 30.84 -3.29
C ASP A 65 -2.25 30.16 -2.09
N GLN A 66 -3.33 30.74 -1.58
CA GLN A 66 -4.11 30.13 -0.49
C GLN A 66 -5.03 28.99 -0.98
N HIS A 67 -5.28 28.90 -2.28
CA HIS A 67 -6.17 27.89 -2.87
C HIS A 67 -5.39 26.81 -3.61
N GLY A 68 -5.63 25.55 -3.25
CA GLY A 68 -4.85 24.41 -3.77
C GLY A 68 -5.06 24.12 -5.26
N ASP A 69 -6.20 24.49 -5.83
CA ASP A 69 -6.48 24.39 -7.28
C ASP A 69 -5.61 25.36 -8.10
N VAL A 70 -5.42 26.59 -7.62
CA VAL A 70 -4.52 27.58 -8.20
C VAL A 70 -3.07 27.10 -8.10
N GLN A 71 -2.65 26.59 -6.93
CA GLN A 71 -1.32 26.00 -6.75
C GLN A 71 -1.06 24.84 -7.72
N ASN A 72 -2.03 23.91 -7.84
CA ASN A 72 -1.93 22.76 -8.75
C ASN A 72 -1.87 23.18 -10.22
N GLN A 73 -2.62 24.20 -10.61
CA GLN A 73 -2.57 24.72 -11.97
C GLN A 73 -1.24 25.44 -12.25
N ALA A 74 -0.68 26.16 -11.26
CA ALA A 74 0.64 26.77 -11.36
C ALA A 74 1.75 25.73 -11.53
N LEU A 75 1.67 24.58 -10.83
CA LEU A 75 2.59 23.45 -11.02
C LEU A 75 2.58 22.95 -12.47
N LYS A 76 1.40 22.79 -13.08
CA LYS A 76 1.29 22.34 -14.49
C LYS A 76 1.99 23.28 -15.46
N CYS A 77 1.99 24.59 -15.19
CA CYS A 77 2.67 25.59 -16.02
C CYS A 77 4.21 25.50 -15.96
N LEU A 78 4.78 24.99 -14.86
CA LEU A 78 6.25 24.92 -14.69
C LEU A 78 6.91 24.01 -15.72
N GLY A 79 6.32 22.86 -16.03
CA GLY A 79 6.91 21.86 -16.93
C GLY A 79 7.19 22.41 -18.33
N PRO A 80 6.16 22.93 -19.04
CA PRO A 80 6.35 23.57 -20.34
C PRO A 80 7.26 24.81 -20.29
N LEU A 81 7.26 25.56 -19.17
CA LEU A 81 8.13 26.72 -19.00
C LEU A 81 9.61 26.33 -18.93
N VAL A 82 10.00 25.37 -18.09
CA VAL A 82 11.42 25.05 -17.86
C VAL A 82 12.12 24.52 -19.10
N LEU A 83 11.39 23.89 -20.01
CA LEU A 83 11.88 23.48 -21.34
C LEU A 83 12.30 24.66 -22.23
N ARG A 84 11.86 25.87 -21.90
CA ARG A 84 12.05 27.10 -22.68
C ARG A 84 12.89 28.14 -21.93
N LEU A 85 13.39 27.83 -20.74
CA LEU A 85 14.21 28.77 -19.96
C LEU A 85 15.68 28.69 -20.36
N PRO A 86 16.37 29.83 -20.55
CA PRO A 86 17.83 29.83 -20.62
C PRO A 86 18.41 29.44 -19.26
N PHE A 87 19.66 28.97 -19.27
CA PHE A 87 20.36 28.45 -18.08
C PHE A 87 20.28 29.38 -16.86
N GLU A 88 20.56 30.67 -17.01
CA GLU A 88 20.54 31.62 -15.88
C GLU A 88 19.13 31.81 -15.28
N SER A 89 18.08 31.77 -16.12
CA SER A 89 16.69 31.85 -15.63
C SER A 89 16.26 30.56 -14.95
N LEU A 90 16.66 29.39 -15.48
CA LEU A 90 16.40 28.10 -14.84
C LEU A 90 17.13 28.00 -13.49
N ALA A 91 18.40 28.39 -13.44
CA ALA A 91 19.18 28.42 -12.20
C ALA A 91 18.55 29.36 -11.16
N SER A 92 18.13 30.56 -11.58
CA SER A 92 17.44 31.52 -10.69
C SER A 92 16.10 30.98 -10.18
N LEU A 93 15.32 30.28 -11.01
CA LEU A 93 14.07 29.64 -10.59
C LEU A 93 14.31 28.55 -9.54
N LEU A 94 15.29 27.66 -9.78
CA LEU A 94 15.66 26.62 -8.81
C LEU A 94 16.16 27.23 -7.49
N GLU A 95 16.92 28.32 -7.54
CA GLU A 95 17.43 29.01 -6.36
C GLU A 95 16.28 29.60 -5.54
N LYS A 96 15.31 30.26 -6.19
CA LYS A 96 14.12 30.78 -5.50
C LYS A 96 13.28 29.66 -4.88
N LEU A 97 13.04 28.56 -5.58
CA LEU A 97 12.29 27.40 -5.05
C LEU A 97 12.99 26.74 -3.85
N THR A 98 14.29 26.50 -3.95
CA THR A 98 15.08 25.88 -2.86
C THR A 98 15.27 26.81 -1.64
N ASN A 99 15.02 28.11 -1.80
CA ASN A 99 14.90 29.05 -0.68
C ASN A 99 13.51 28.96 -0.02
N LEU A 100 12.44 28.76 -0.80
CA LEU A 100 11.09 28.53 -0.25
C LEU A 100 11.03 27.23 0.57
N THR A 101 11.75 26.18 0.17
CA THR A 101 11.86 24.94 0.97
C THR A 101 12.55 25.14 2.31
N ALA A 102 13.32 26.22 2.49
CA ALA A 102 13.98 26.56 3.75
C ALA A 102 13.11 27.46 4.66
N SER A 103 11.92 27.84 4.21
CA SER A 103 11.04 28.70 4.99
C SER A 103 10.43 27.98 6.18
N GLN A 104 10.40 28.67 7.32
CA GLN A 104 9.79 28.15 8.54
C GLN A 104 8.27 28.39 8.57
N THR A 105 7.78 29.37 7.82
CA THR A 105 6.39 29.87 7.92
C THR A 105 5.42 29.29 6.90
N ILE A 106 5.90 28.68 5.82
CA ILE A 106 5.06 28.06 4.78
C ILE A 106 5.18 26.53 4.82
N ASP A 107 4.16 25.87 4.26
CA ASP A 107 4.25 24.46 3.94
C ASP A 107 5.30 24.24 2.83
N THR A 108 6.29 23.40 3.11
CA THR A 108 7.38 23.13 2.18
C THR A 108 7.04 22.00 1.19
N SER A 109 5.88 21.34 1.34
CA SER A 109 5.42 20.28 0.44
C SER A 109 5.24 20.76 -1.01
N VAL A 110 4.67 21.95 -1.20
CA VAL A 110 4.41 22.54 -2.53
C VAL A 110 5.71 22.94 -3.23
N PRO A 111 6.67 23.68 -2.61
CA PRO A 111 7.98 23.92 -3.21
C PRO A 111 8.77 22.64 -3.55
N ASN A 112 8.74 21.61 -2.69
CA ASN A 112 9.38 20.33 -3.00
C ASN A 112 8.69 19.62 -4.18
N THR A 113 7.37 19.67 -4.27
CA THR A 113 6.60 19.13 -5.40
C THR A 113 6.93 19.86 -6.70
N ALA A 114 7.05 21.20 -6.66
CA ALA A 114 7.49 22.00 -7.78
C ALA A 114 8.90 21.62 -8.27
N LEU A 115 9.84 21.41 -7.33
CA LEU A 115 11.18 20.93 -7.68
C LEU A 115 11.15 19.57 -8.37
N ARG A 116 10.37 18.61 -7.87
CA ARG A 116 10.18 17.30 -8.52
C ARG A 116 9.62 17.46 -9.92
N TYR A 117 8.55 18.24 -10.08
CA TYR A 117 7.90 18.47 -11.37
C TYR A 117 8.86 19.08 -12.39
N ILE A 118 9.67 20.06 -11.97
CA ILE A 118 10.72 20.67 -12.81
C ILE A 118 11.77 19.63 -13.20
N VAL A 119 12.33 18.89 -12.24
CA VAL A 119 13.38 17.89 -12.51
C VAL A 119 12.87 16.80 -13.47
N THR A 120 11.61 16.39 -13.36
CA THR A 120 10.98 15.44 -14.27
C THR A 120 10.79 16.01 -15.69
N ALA A 121 10.47 17.29 -15.80
CA ALA A 121 10.24 17.94 -17.10
C ALA A 121 11.53 18.29 -17.85
N LEU A 122 12.66 18.46 -17.15
CA LEU A 122 13.92 18.86 -17.78
C LEU A 122 14.45 17.80 -18.77
N PRO A 123 15.15 18.23 -19.85
CA PRO A 123 15.82 17.31 -20.77
C PRO A 123 16.83 16.42 -20.03
N ARG A 124 16.78 15.12 -20.29
CA ARG A 124 17.55 14.09 -19.56
C ARG A 124 18.45 13.26 -20.49
N PRO A 125 19.57 12.72 -19.99
CA PRO A 125 20.40 11.79 -20.75
C PRO A 125 19.60 10.55 -21.18
N GLN A 126 19.82 10.06 -22.40
CA GLN A 126 19.23 8.82 -22.89
C GLN A 126 20.21 7.64 -22.74
N PRO A 127 19.74 6.44 -22.33
CA PRO A 127 20.60 5.26 -22.23
C PRO A 127 21.30 4.94 -23.55
N GLY A 128 22.61 4.71 -23.52
CA GLY A 128 23.39 4.32 -24.70
C GLY A 128 23.70 5.44 -25.70
N GLN A 129 23.34 6.69 -25.40
CA GLN A 129 23.64 7.86 -26.23
C GLN A 129 24.45 8.91 -25.46
N PRO A 130 25.30 9.70 -26.13
CA PRO A 130 25.95 10.84 -25.48
C PRO A 130 24.89 11.88 -25.06
N PRO A 131 25.10 12.58 -23.92
CA PRO A 131 24.15 13.58 -23.44
C PRO A 131 23.95 14.70 -24.45
N SER A 132 22.69 15.09 -24.71
CA SER A 132 22.42 16.25 -25.56
C SER A 132 22.89 17.56 -24.91
N GLN A 133 23.03 18.61 -25.71
CA GLN A 133 23.40 19.93 -25.20
C GLN A 133 22.36 20.45 -24.20
N GLU A 134 21.08 20.22 -24.48
CA GLU A 134 19.96 20.61 -23.62
C GLU A 134 20.00 19.84 -22.29
N ALA A 135 20.28 18.53 -22.32
CA ALA A 135 20.41 17.71 -21.12
C ALA A 135 21.63 18.13 -20.28
N THR A 136 22.72 18.51 -20.93
CA THR A 136 23.93 19.02 -20.26
C THR A 136 23.68 20.38 -19.61
N MET A 137 22.95 21.27 -20.27
CA MET A 137 22.57 22.58 -19.71
C MET A 137 21.60 22.44 -18.54
N ALA A 138 20.59 21.58 -18.67
CA ALA A 138 19.64 21.28 -17.60
C ALA A 138 20.36 20.69 -16.38
N TYR A 139 21.24 19.71 -16.62
CA TYR A 139 22.07 19.13 -15.58
C TYR A 139 22.98 20.16 -14.92
N SER A 140 23.57 21.07 -15.69
CA SER A 140 24.43 22.13 -15.14
C SER A 140 23.67 23.01 -14.14
N ALA A 141 22.37 23.27 -14.36
CA ALA A 141 21.55 24.04 -13.41
C ALA A 141 21.26 23.24 -12.14
N VAL A 142 20.94 21.94 -12.28
CA VAL A 142 20.71 21.01 -11.16
C VAL A 142 21.99 20.84 -10.32
N SER A 143 23.13 20.62 -10.96
CA SER A 143 24.46 20.48 -10.35
C SER A 143 24.90 21.77 -9.64
N ARG A 144 24.67 22.93 -10.25
CA ARG A 144 25.07 24.23 -9.66
C ARG A 144 24.20 24.64 -8.47
N VAL A 145 22.90 24.34 -8.50
CA VAL A 145 21.93 24.90 -7.54
C VAL A 145 21.32 23.82 -6.65
N LEU A 146 20.65 22.83 -7.23
CA LEU A 146 19.80 21.90 -6.48
C LEU A 146 20.62 20.91 -5.65
N ILE A 147 21.67 20.30 -6.21
CA ILE A 147 22.51 19.33 -5.48
C ILE A 147 23.15 19.96 -4.22
N PRO A 148 23.82 21.13 -4.31
CA PRO A 148 24.34 21.81 -3.11
C PRO A 148 23.26 22.13 -2.07
N ARG A 149 22.05 22.52 -2.51
CA ARG A 149 20.93 22.79 -1.61
C ARG A 149 20.35 21.54 -0.96
N LEU A 150 20.39 20.38 -1.63
CA LEU A 150 20.00 19.10 -1.04
C LEU A 150 20.96 18.67 0.07
N THR A 151 22.27 18.75 -0.18
CA THR A 151 23.28 18.21 0.75
C THR A 151 23.68 19.17 1.85
N GLY A 152 23.73 20.48 1.56
CA GLY A 152 24.15 21.53 2.49
C GLY A 152 25.57 21.37 3.07
N PRO A 153 26.00 22.31 3.94
CA PRO A 153 25.47 23.66 4.10
C PRO A 153 26.00 24.58 2.99
N THR A 154 25.16 25.48 2.46
CA THR A 154 25.55 26.44 1.38
C THR A 154 25.56 27.88 1.89
N PRO A 155 26.42 28.78 1.39
CA PRO A 155 26.36 30.21 1.71
C PRO A 155 24.97 30.79 1.37
N SER A 156 24.42 31.63 2.25
CA SER A 156 23.13 32.30 2.00
C SER A 156 23.26 33.38 0.93
N PRO A 157 22.43 33.37 -0.12
CA PRO A 157 22.43 34.41 -1.14
C PRO A 157 21.76 35.72 -0.65
N THR A 158 20.97 35.69 0.42
CA THR A 158 20.07 36.80 0.82
C THR A 158 20.23 37.28 2.27
N SER A 159 21.00 36.59 3.11
CA SER A 159 21.20 36.96 4.52
C SER A 159 22.63 37.47 4.78
N ARG A 160 22.79 38.24 5.88
CA ARG A 160 24.01 38.93 6.33
C ARG A 160 25.29 38.10 6.04
N ARG A 161 26.37 38.75 5.59
CA ARG A 161 27.70 38.12 5.34
C ARG A 161 28.01 37.06 6.41
N GLY A 162 28.08 35.80 5.98
CA GLY A 162 28.40 34.66 6.85
C GLY A 162 27.21 33.77 7.27
N SER A 163 25.97 34.06 6.85
CA SER A 163 24.83 33.17 7.11
C SER A 163 24.90 31.90 6.25
N ILE A 164 24.78 30.74 6.89
CA ILE A 164 24.81 29.42 6.26
C ILE A 164 23.36 28.92 6.12
N VAL A 165 22.97 28.48 4.92
CA VAL A 165 21.68 27.84 4.67
C VAL A 165 21.85 26.34 4.79
N LYS A 166 21.02 25.76 5.64
CA LYS A 166 20.94 24.32 5.88
C LYS A 166 20.57 23.55 4.60
N GLY A 167 21.11 22.35 4.45
CA GLY A 167 20.71 21.40 3.42
C GLY A 167 19.28 20.92 3.60
N MET A 168 18.57 20.64 2.51
CA MET A 168 17.19 20.14 2.54
C MET A 168 17.07 18.75 3.18
N LEU A 169 18.15 17.95 3.14
CA LEU A 169 18.20 16.61 3.72
C LEU A 169 18.66 16.59 5.18
N GLU A 170 19.07 17.74 5.74
CA GLU A 170 19.50 17.80 7.14
C GLU A 170 18.29 17.90 8.08
N LYS A 171 18.39 17.27 9.27
CA LYS A 171 17.30 17.23 10.26
C LYS A 171 16.93 18.61 10.80
N ASP A 172 15.74 19.11 10.52
CA ASP A 172 15.23 20.33 11.17
C ASP A 172 14.93 20.07 12.67
N PRO A 173 15.37 20.93 13.60
CA PRO A 173 15.10 20.73 15.03
C PRO A 173 13.61 20.71 15.40
N SER A 174 12.78 21.39 14.62
CA SER A 174 11.34 21.54 14.86
C SER A 174 10.49 20.63 13.96
N LYS A 175 10.86 20.49 12.68
CA LYS A 175 10.09 19.74 11.67
C LYS A 175 10.63 18.33 11.41
N GLY A 176 11.80 17.96 11.96
CA GLY A 176 12.45 16.69 11.66
C GLY A 176 13.04 16.66 10.24
N PHE A 177 13.15 15.47 9.66
CA PHE A 177 13.58 15.32 8.26
C PHE A 177 12.41 15.49 7.30
N SER A 178 12.65 16.10 6.14
CA SER A 178 11.64 16.22 5.09
C SER A 178 11.65 14.98 4.20
N SER A 179 10.56 14.21 4.23
CA SER A 179 10.34 13.10 3.30
C SER A 179 10.26 13.56 1.84
N ASP A 180 9.76 14.78 1.60
CA ASP A 180 9.62 15.34 0.25
C ASP A 180 10.97 15.78 -0.33
N ALA A 181 11.89 16.27 0.50
CA ALA A 181 13.26 16.54 0.08
C ALA A 181 14.00 15.26 -0.36
N ILE A 182 13.70 14.11 0.26
CA ILE A 182 14.24 12.81 -0.17
C ILE A 182 13.65 12.41 -1.52
N ASP A 183 12.37 12.68 -1.77
CA ASP A 183 11.76 12.42 -3.09
C ASP A 183 12.35 13.32 -4.18
N VAL A 184 12.69 14.57 -3.88
CA VAL A 184 13.44 15.46 -4.79
C VAL A 184 14.79 14.83 -5.14
N LEU A 185 15.52 14.32 -4.14
CA LEU A 185 16.78 13.61 -4.35
C LEU A 185 16.59 12.38 -5.26
N ILE A 186 15.63 11.51 -4.96
CA ILE A 186 15.34 10.31 -5.77
C ILE A 186 15.04 10.72 -7.21
N GLN A 187 14.27 11.78 -7.42
CA GLN A 187 13.95 12.29 -8.75
C GLN A 187 15.19 12.81 -9.48
N VAL A 188 16.09 13.52 -8.80
CA VAL A 188 17.37 14.00 -9.38
C VAL A 188 18.23 12.81 -9.81
N VAL A 189 18.38 11.80 -8.97
CA VAL A 189 19.17 10.60 -9.29
C VAL A 189 18.54 9.83 -10.45
N THR A 190 17.22 9.68 -10.45
CA THR A 190 16.49 8.96 -11.51
C THR A 190 16.59 9.67 -12.87
N CYS A 191 16.53 11.01 -12.89
CA CYS A 191 16.60 11.78 -14.13
C CYS A 191 18.04 11.99 -14.62
N PHE A 192 18.99 12.24 -13.73
CA PHE A 192 20.33 12.72 -14.08
C PHE A 192 21.46 11.82 -13.59
N GLY A 193 21.15 10.63 -13.06
CA GLY A 193 22.12 9.68 -12.51
C GLY A 193 23.39 9.45 -13.34
N PRO A 194 23.30 9.22 -14.67
CA PRO A 194 24.47 9.07 -15.53
C PRO A 194 25.40 10.29 -15.63
N LEU A 195 24.93 11.49 -15.24
CA LEU A 195 25.69 12.74 -15.28
C LEU A 195 26.25 13.15 -13.91
N LEU A 196 25.85 12.48 -12.83
CA LEU A 196 26.30 12.77 -11.47
C LEU A 196 27.81 12.54 -11.33
N LYS A 197 28.52 13.55 -10.81
CA LYS A 197 29.96 13.47 -10.58
C LYS A 197 30.24 12.77 -9.26
N GLU A 198 31.41 12.17 -9.12
CA GLU A 198 31.80 11.45 -7.89
C GLU A 198 31.67 12.28 -6.59
N PRO A 199 32.05 13.57 -6.54
CA PRO A 199 31.86 14.39 -5.35
C PRO A 199 30.39 14.60 -5.00
N GLU A 200 29.52 14.69 -6.01
CA GLU A 200 28.08 14.87 -5.84
C GLU A 200 27.45 13.59 -5.30
N LEU A 201 27.78 12.44 -5.91
CA LEU A 201 27.34 11.12 -5.42
C LEU A 201 27.75 10.90 -3.96
N THR A 202 28.98 11.26 -3.60
CA THR A 202 29.51 11.13 -2.24
C THR A 202 28.77 12.04 -1.26
N ALA A 203 28.51 13.30 -1.64
CA ALA A 203 27.79 14.25 -0.80
C ALA A 203 26.33 13.82 -0.58
N LEU A 204 25.65 13.36 -1.64
CA LEU A 204 24.27 12.85 -1.56
C LEU A 204 24.21 11.58 -0.70
N GLN A 205 25.13 10.63 -0.91
CA GLN A 205 25.25 9.42 -0.09
C GLN A 205 25.41 9.75 1.40
N ASN A 206 26.34 10.64 1.75
CA ASN A 206 26.59 11.01 3.14
C ASN A 206 25.37 11.68 3.78
N SER A 207 24.67 12.52 3.01
CA SER A 207 23.44 13.18 3.46
C SER A 207 22.35 12.15 3.77
N VAL A 208 22.12 11.17 2.88
CA VAL A 208 21.12 10.13 3.11
C VAL A 208 21.52 9.18 4.23
N LEU A 209 22.80 8.80 4.33
CA LEU A 209 23.28 7.97 5.42
C LEU A 209 23.10 8.66 6.78
N SER A 210 23.24 10.00 6.87
CA SER A 210 22.94 10.72 8.11
C SER A 210 21.49 10.59 8.58
N ILE A 211 20.56 10.33 7.65
CA ILE A 211 19.15 10.06 7.92
C ILE A 211 18.99 8.62 8.42
N VAL A 212 19.60 7.66 7.74
CA VAL A 212 19.60 6.23 8.11
C VAL A 212 20.23 6.02 9.49
N ASP A 213 21.29 6.78 9.79
CA ASP A 213 22.02 6.76 11.05
C ASP A 213 21.24 7.41 12.21
N ASN A 214 20.05 7.98 11.94
CA ASN A 214 19.25 8.67 12.93
C ASN A 214 18.03 7.84 13.37
N ASP A 215 18.07 7.33 14.60
CA ASP A 215 16.98 6.54 15.20
C ASP A 215 15.63 7.27 15.27
N THR A 216 15.64 8.60 15.21
CA THR A 216 14.44 9.45 15.29
C THR A 216 13.96 9.94 13.93
N ALA A 217 14.50 9.43 12.82
CA ALA A 217 14.12 9.86 11.47
C ALA A 217 12.65 9.58 11.14
N GLY A 218 12.04 8.56 11.76
CA GLY A 218 10.68 8.11 11.48
C GLY A 218 10.61 7.15 10.29
N THR A 219 9.66 6.21 10.32
CA THR A 219 9.60 5.06 9.40
C THR A 219 9.46 5.47 7.92
N VAL A 220 8.62 6.47 7.61
CA VAL A 220 8.41 6.97 6.24
C VAL A 220 9.69 7.58 5.67
N VAL A 221 10.37 8.41 6.45
CA VAL A 221 11.62 9.07 6.07
C VAL A 221 12.71 8.02 5.88
N THR A 222 12.85 7.07 6.81
CA THR A 222 13.83 5.97 6.68
C THR A 222 13.56 5.14 5.43
N LYS A 223 12.30 4.76 5.15
CA LYS A 223 11.96 3.99 3.94
C LYS A 223 12.33 4.75 2.68
N ARG A 224 12.03 6.05 2.60
CA ARG A 224 12.45 6.90 1.46
C ARG A 224 13.97 7.04 1.37
N ALA A 225 14.67 7.15 2.50
CA ALA A 225 16.14 7.20 2.53
C ALA A 225 16.76 5.88 2.01
N LEU A 226 16.19 4.73 2.35
CA LEU A 226 16.60 3.44 1.81
C LEU A 226 16.39 3.34 0.29
N THR A 227 15.26 3.84 -0.21
CA THR A 227 15.00 3.97 -1.65
C THR A 227 16.01 4.90 -2.33
N ALA A 228 16.37 6.01 -1.69
CA ALA A 228 17.36 6.94 -2.22
C ALA A 228 18.78 6.34 -2.30
N ILE A 229 19.21 5.59 -1.27
CA ILE A 229 20.49 4.85 -1.32
C ILE A 229 20.46 3.82 -2.44
N SER A 230 19.34 3.09 -2.57
CA SER A 230 19.14 2.08 -3.61
C SER A 230 19.24 2.66 -5.02
N ALA A 231 18.72 3.87 -5.24
CA ALA A 231 18.86 4.59 -6.51
C ALA A 231 20.29 5.10 -6.74
N LEU A 232 20.94 5.66 -5.71
CA LEU A 232 22.32 6.19 -5.80
C LEU A 232 23.34 5.12 -6.17
N VAL A 233 23.21 3.93 -5.58
CA VAL A 233 24.21 2.86 -5.71
C VAL A 233 24.36 2.34 -7.14
N LEU A 234 23.32 2.50 -7.97
CA LEU A 234 23.34 2.16 -9.39
C LEU A 234 24.40 2.96 -10.17
N HIS A 235 24.72 4.16 -9.69
CA HIS A 235 25.62 5.11 -10.34
C HIS A 235 27.02 5.15 -9.71
N PHE A 236 27.29 4.37 -8.65
CA PHE A 236 28.60 4.33 -8.03
C PHE A 236 29.64 3.65 -8.93
N SER A 237 30.86 4.18 -8.94
CA SER A 237 32.03 3.42 -9.40
C SER A 237 32.33 2.27 -8.43
N ASP A 238 33.07 1.25 -8.87
CA ASP A 238 33.43 0.12 -7.99
C ASP A 238 34.22 0.58 -6.75
N ALA A 239 35.03 1.63 -6.91
CA ALA A 239 35.75 2.26 -5.80
C ALA A 239 34.79 2.92 -4.79
N GLN A 240 33.78 3.65 -5.27
CA GLN A 240 32.76 4.26 -4.40
C GLN A 240 31.91 3.21 -3.70
N LEU A 241 31.53 2.14 -4.40
CA LEU A 241 30.78 1.03 -3.80
C LEU A 241 31.58 0.33 -2.70
N SER A 242 32.86 0.10 -2.94
CA SER A 242 33.77 -0.46 -1.92
C SER A 242 33.89 0.46 -0.70
N ALA A 243 34.04 1.77 -0.91
CA ALA A 243 34.08 2.75 0.18
C ALA A 243 32.75 2.80 0.97
N PHE A 244 31.61 2.74 0.28
CA PHE A 244 30.29 2.65 0.90
C PHE A 244 30.15 1.40 1.79
N VAL A 245 30.56 0.24 1.28
CA VAL A 245 30.56 -1.03 2.03
C VAL A 245 31.44 -0.94 3.28
N GLN A 246 32.65 -0.38 3.16
CA GLN A 246 33.53 -0.17 4.32
C GLN A 246 32.88 0.78 5.34
N GLY A 247 32.18 1.82 4.88
CA GLY A 247 31.41 2.73 5.73
C GLY A 247 30.26 2.03 6.47
N LEU A 248 29.61 1.02 5.87
CA LEU A 248 28.61 0.19 6.55
C LEU A 248 29.25 -0.71 7.60
N VAL A 249 30.39 -1.33 7.30
CA VAL A 249 31.15 -2.15 8.26
C VAL A 249 31.53 -1.34 9.49
N GLN A 250 32.00 -0.10 9.30
CA GLN A 250 32.32 0.80 10.41
C GLN A 250 31.10 1.10 11.28
N ARG A 251 29.92 1.32 10.67
CA ARG A 251 28.66 1.55 11.40
C ARG A 251 28.20 0.33 12.18
N PHE A 252 28.27 -0.87 11.59
CA PHE A 252 27.95 -2.11 12.28
C PHE A 252 28.85 -2.38 13.50
N ASN A 253 30.10 -1.93 13.44
CA ASN A 253 31.06 -2.02 14.55
C ASN A 253 30.97 -0.87 15.55
N SER A 254 29.99 0.03 15.43
CA SER A 254 29.83 1.13 16.38
C SER A 254 29.51 0.59 17.79
N PRO A 255 30.25 1.01 18.84
CA PRO A 255 30.10 0.49 20.19
C PRO A 255 28.76 0.86 20.86
N GLN A 256 28.01 1.80 20.29
CA GLN A 256 26.70 2.27 20.77
C GLN A 256 25.60 2.03 19.73
N LEU A 257 25.72 0.98 18.91
CA LEU A 257 24.75 0.67 17.87
C LEU A 257 23.41 0.22 18.48
N SER A 258 22.39 1.07 18.37
CA SER A 258 21.04 0.75 18.83
C SER A 258 20.40 -0.37 17.99
N THR A 259 19.35 -0.99 18.52
CA THR A 259 18.59 -2.03 17.79
C THR A 259 17.89 -1.45 16.55
N VAL A 260 17.42 -0.20 16.63
CA VAL A 260 16.78 0.53 15.52
C VAL A 260 17.79 0.84 14.43
N HIS A 261 18.94 1.43 14.79
CA HIS A 261 20.02 1.71 13.85
C HIS A 261 20.52 0.43 13.18
N ARG A 262 20.70 -0.66 13.94
CA ARG A 262 21.08 -1.97 13.39
C ARG A 262 20.09 -2.46 12.34
N ARG A 263 18.78 -2.36 12.59
CA ARG A 263 17.73 -2.72 11.61
C ARG A 263 17.81 -1.85 10.35
N HIS A 264 18.01 -0.54 10.50
CA HIS A 264 18.18 0.36 9.35
C HIS A 264 19.40 0.00 8.51
N LEU A 265 20.53 -0.37 9.13
CA LEU A 265 21.73 -0.81 8.42
C LEU A 265 21.51 -2.14 7.68
N ILE A 266 20.83 -3.11 8.31
CA ILE A 266 20.45 -4.38 7.65
C ILE A 266 19.54 -4.09 6.44
N ALA A 267 18.54 -3.23 6.63
CA ALA A 267 17.66 -2.81 5.54
C ALA A 267 18.40 -2.09 4.41
N THR A 268 19.44 -1.32 4.74
CA THR A 268 20.32 -0.69 3.75
C THR A 268 21.09 -1.73 2.95
N VAL A 269 21.64 -2.75 3.61
CA VAL A 269 22.37 -3.85 2.96
C VAL A 269 21.49 -4.59 1.96
N GLY A 270 20.28 -5.01 2.34
CA GLY A 270 19.44 -5.75 1.40
C GLY A 270 18.75 -4.85 0.35
N GLY A 271 18.49 -3.57 0.63
CA GLY A 271 18.06 -2.60 -0.39
C GLY A 271 19.10 -2.43 -1.50
N VAL A 272 20.38 -2.34 -1.14
CA VAL A 272 21.49 -2.29 -2.10
C VAL A 272 21.66 -3.63 -2.83
N ALA A 273 21.56 -4.75 -2.11
CA ALA A 273 21.66 -6.08 -2.73
C ALA A 273 20.56 -6.32 -3.77
N LYS A 274 19.33 -5.84 -3.51
CA LYS A 274 18.20 -5.90 -4.44
C LYS A 274 18.42 -5.02 -5.67
N SER A 275 18.97 -3.83 -5.47
CA SER A 275 19.06 -2.81 -6.54
C SER A 275 20.27 -3.03 -7.46
N ALA A 276 21.40 -3.49 -6.92
CA ALA A 276 22.63 -3.69 -7.68
C ALA A 276 23.25 -5.08 -7.44
N PRO A 277 22.53 -6.19 -7.68
CA PRO A 277 22.96 -7.54 -7.29
C PRO A 277 24.32 -7.94 -7.91
N ALA A 278 24.54 -7.60 -9.19
CA ALA A 278 25.78 -7.92 -9.88
C ALA A 278 27.01 -7.17 -9.32
N LYS A 279 26.86 -5.86 -9.02
CA LYS A 279 27.93 -5.04 -8.46
C LYS A 279 28.16 -5.31 -6.97
N PHE A 280 27.10 -5.63 -6.23
CA PHE A 280 27.16 -5.81 -4.79
C PHE A 280 27.55 -7.23 -4.37
N GLY A 281 27.31 -8.23 -5.23
CA GLY A 281 27.62 -9.64 -4.96
C GLY A 281 29.03 -9.90 -4.37
N PRO A 282 30.12 -9.31 -4.92
CA PRO A 282 31.47 -9.46 -4.38
C PRO A 282 31.65 -8.93 -2.95
N HIS A 283 30.79 -8.03 -2.47
CA HIS A 283 30.86 -7.40 -1.15
C HIS A 283 30.05 -8.13 -0.07
N LEU A 284 29.17 -9.07 -0.47
CA LEU A 284 28.31 -9.81 0.46
C LEU A 284 29.09 -10.58 1.54
N PRO A 285 30.21 -11.28 1.24
CA PRO A 285 30.97 -11.99 2.27
C PRO A 285 31.48 -11.07 3.40
N THR A 286 31.72 -9.79 3.10
CA THR A 286 32.17 -8.80 4.08
C THR A 286 31.06 -8.36 5.04
N LEU A 287 29.82 -8.27 4.57
CA LEU A 287 28.68 -7.77 5.35
C LEU A 287 27.83 -8.87 5.98
N ALA A 288 27.84 -10.08 5.40
CA ALA A 288 27.07 -11.23 5.86
C ALA A 288 27.23 -11.54 7.36
N PRO A 289 28.44 -11.52 7.97
CA PRO A 289 28.58 -11.79 9.40
C PRO A 289 27.79 -10.83 10.29
N TYR A 290 27.70 -9.56 9.92
CA TYR A 290 26.98 -8.55 10.70
C TYR A 290 25.47 -8.71 10.62
N VAL A 291 24.97 -9.14 9.44
CA VAL A 291 23.55 -9.41 9.26
C VAL A 291 23.16 -10.69 10.01
N PHE A 292 23.95 -11.76 9.91
CA PHE A 292 23.68 -13.01 10.62
C PHE A 292 23.80 -12.91 12.14
N ALA A 293 24.73 -12.10 12.66
CA ALA A 293 24.86 -11.84 14.09
C ALA A 293 23.62 -11.17 14.70
N ALA A 294 22.79 -10.49 13.89
CA ALA A 294 21.51 -9.95 14.35
C ALA A 294 20.41 -11.02 14.50
N VAL A 295 20.66 -12.26 14.05
CA VAL A 295 19.67 -13.35 13.88
C VAL A 295 19.89 -14.49 14.88
N GLY A 296 20.99 -14.54 15.62
CA GLY A 296 21.24 -15.47 16.74
C GLY A 296 22.43 -15.02 17.58
N GLU A 297 22.36 -14.94 18.91
CA GLU A 297 22.46 -16.09 19.84
C GLU A 297 21.60 -16.02 21.13
N ASP A 298 20.76 -15.00 21.36
CA ASP A 298 20.04 -14.88 22.66
C ASP A 298 18.68 -15.61 22.76
N ASN A 299 18.15 -16.18 21.68
CA ASN A 299 16.82 -16.82 21.69
C ASN A 299 16.81 -18.35 21.61
N LEU A 300 17.97 -19.02 21.75
CA LEU A 300 18.08 -20.47 21.60
C LEU A 300 18.93 -21.16 22.68
N ALA A 301 18.79 -20.82 23.97
CA ALA A 301 19.23 -21.69 25.06
C ALA A 301 18.70 -21.29 26.45
N GLN A 302 17.55 -21.84 26.87
CA GLN A 302 17.43 -22.71 28.06
C GLN A 302 15.98 -22.78 28.58
N PRO A 303 15.47 -23.99 28.90
CA PRO A 303 14.17 -24.19 29.51
C PRO A 303 14.30 -24.12 31.03
N ASN A 304 13.76 -23.09 31.68
CA ASN A 304 13.63 -23.10 33.13
C ASN A 304 12.17 -23.35 33.55
N ARG A 305 11.93 -24.60 33.95
CA ARG A 305 10.79 -24.99 34.78
C ARG A 305 11.07 -24.52 36.21
N GLN A 306 10.19 -23.69 36.76
CA GLN A 306 9.79 -23.76 38.17
C GLN A 306 8.38 -23.19 38.29
N GLY A 307 7.49 -23.96 38.93
CA GLY A 307 6.06 -23.71 38.98
C GLY A 307 5.60 -22.89 40.19
N SER A 308 4.27 -22.84 40.31
CA SER A 308 3.44 -22.22 41.36
C SER A 308 3.40 -20.69 41.27
N HIS A 309 2.28 -19.96 41.39
CA HIS A 309 1.00 -20.20 42.04
C HIS A 309 -0.06 -19.30 41.39
N LEU A 310 -1.33 -19.72 41.42
CA LEU A 310 -2.50 -18.91 41.05
C LEU A 310 -2.83 -17.83 42.11
N LEU A 311 -3.45 -16.74 41.62
CA LEU A 311 -4.30 -15.69 42.26
C LEU A 311 -3.61 -14.35 42.62
N PRO A 312 -4.37 -13.22 42.70
CA PRO A 312 -5.44 -12.72 41.83
C PRO A 312 -5.22 -11.24 41.40
N LEU A 313 -6.10 -10.72 40.54
CA LEU A 313 -6.22 -9.30 40.19
C LEU A 313 -6.26 -8.39 41.44
N THR A 314 -5.36 -7.42 41.50
CA THR A 314 -5.56 -6.20 42.32
C THR A 314 -5.20 -4.98 41.50
N HIS A 315 -6.15 -4.04 41.45
CA HIS A 315 -5.96 -2.65 41.05
C HIS A 315 -4.72 -2.06 41.71
N GLY A 316 -3.84 -1.47 40.90
CA GLY A 316 -2.72 -0.66 41.34
C GLY A 316 -2.58 0.50 40.37
N ASP A 317 -2.89 1.68 40.88
CA ASP A 317 -2.91 2.97 40.20
C ASP A 317 -1.66 3.24 39.36
N ALA A 318 -1.86 3.55 38.07
CA ALA A 318 -0.84 4.17 37.24
C ALA A 318 -0.84 5.69 37.52
N PRO A 319 0.33 6.34 37.66
CA PRO A 319 0.40 7.73 38.09
C PRO A 319 -0.15 8.68 37.03
N ASP A 320 -0.94 9.64 37.50
CA ASP A 320 -1.36 10.87 36.84
C ASP A 320 -0.15 11.65 36.31
N HIS A 321 0.24 11.41 35.06
CA HIS A 321 1.05 12.35 34.30
C HIS A 321 0.12 13.22 33.47
N LYS A 322 -0.24 14.37 34.07
CA LYS A 322 -0.95 15.49 33.45
C LYS A 322 -0.39 15.79 32.06
N LEU A 323 -1.31 15.71 31.11
CA LEU A 323 -1.21 16.16 29.74
C LEU A 323 -0.82 17.65 29.70
N VAL A 324 0.26 17.96 28.99
CA VAL A 324 0.49 19.29 28.43
C VAL A 324 0.09 19.21 26.96
N GLU A 325 -1.10 19.71 26.65
CA GLU A 325 -1.59 19.88 25.29
C GLU A 325 -0.84 21.01 24.55
N ARG A 326 -0.31 20.70 23.35
CA ARG A 326 -0.25 21.60 22.19
C ARG A 326 -0.32 20.76 20.90
N GLY A 327 -1.50 20.75 20.25
CA GLY A 327 -1.75 20.28 18.87
C GLY A 327 -2.22 18.82 18.73
N SER A 328 -3.48 18.55 19.09
CA SER A 328 -4.00 17.24 19.50
C SER A 328 -4.58 16.36 18.38
N ASN A 329 -3.77 15.47 17.81
CA ASN A 329 -4.26 14.12 17.44
C ASN A 329 -3.50 13.10 18.31
N PRO A 330 -4.19 12.35 19.19
CA PRO A 330 -3.54 11.34 20.02
C PRO A 330 -2.82 10.31 19.13
N ARG A 331 -1.63 9.87 19.56
CA ARG A 331 -0.88 8.81 18.86
C ARG A 331 -1.53 7.45 19.13
N CYS A 332 -1.40 6.53 18.20
CA CYS A 332 -1.87 5.15 18.32
C CYS A 332 -0.95 4.20 17.56
N GLY A 333 -1.14 2.91 17.79
CA GLY A 333 -0.35 1.85 17.19
C GLY A 333 0.34 0.98 18.25
N PRO A 334 1.16 0.00 17.83
CA PRO A 334 1.79 -0.98 18.72
C PRO A 334 2.52 -0.35 19.91
N ASP A 335 3.19 0.78 19.70
CA ASP A 335 4.00 1.47 20.71
C ASP A 335 3.22 2.53 21.51
N HIS A 336 1.99 2.85 21.11
CA HIS A 336 1.21 3.96 21.67
C HIS A 336 -0.17 3.55 22.18
N GLY A 337 -0.60 2.32 21.93
CA GLY A 337 -1.89 1.81 22.35
C GLY A 337 -3.03 2.21 21.41
N LYS A 338 -4.26 2.02 21.89
CA LYS A 338 -5.47 2.26 21.12
C LYS A 338 -5.89 3.73 21.18
N CYS A 339 -6.55 4.17 20.11
CA CYS A 339 -7.20 5.45 20.06
C CYS A 339 -8.35 5.57 21.08
N PRO A 340 -8.70 6.82 21.47
CA PRO A 340 -9.91 7.08 22.22
C PRO A 340 -11.17 6.52 21.53
N GLU A 341 -12.22 6.27 22.31
CA GLU A 341 -13.47 5.72 21.82
C GLU A 341 -14.02 6.51 20.62
N GLY A 342 -14.45 5.80 19.58
CA GLY A 342 -14.95 6.38 18.33
C GLY A 342 -13.88 6.91 17.37
N LYS A 343 -12.58 6.88 17.71
CA LYS A 343 -11.49 7.29 16.81
C LYS A 343 -10.78 6.09 16.19
N CYS A 344 -10.35 6.27 14.95
CA CYS A 344 -9.64 5.32 14.11
C CYS A 344 -8.12 5.58 14.16
N CYS A 345 -7.33 4.52 14.02
CA CYS A 345 -5.88 4.64 14.01
C CYS A 345 -5.36 4.55 12.58
N SER A 346 -4.88 5.67 12.04
CA SER A 346 -4.29 5.70 10.69
C SER A 346 -3.00 4.87 10.61
N THR A 347 -2.60 4.46 9.40
CA THR A 347 -1.26 3.88 9.14
C THR A 347 -0.11 4.75 9.65
N ALA A 348 -0.30 6.07 9.71
CA ALA A 348 0.68 7.03 10.23
C ALA A 348 0.82 7.03 11.78
N GLY A 349 -0.01 6.25 12.48
CA GLY A 349 0.01 6.14 13.95
C GLY A 349 -0.65 7.31 14.67
N TYR A 350 -1.65 7.93 14.04
CA TYR A 350 -2.44 9.02 14.62
C TYR A 350 -3.92 8.66 14.67
N CYS A 351 -4.56 9.07 15.74
CA CYS A 351 -5.99 8.97 15.94
C CYS A 351 -6.73 10.06 15.19
N GLY A 352 -7.79 9.67 14.51
CA GLY A 352 -8.71 10.58 13.82
C GLY A 352 -9.98 9.84 13.41
N ASP A 353 -10.92 10.57 12.83
CA ASP A 353 -12.24 10.07 12.40
C ASP A 353 -12.50 10.34 10.91
N THR A 354 -11.50 10.83 10.18
CA THR A 354 -11.66 11.05 8.74
C THR A 354 -11.55 9.75 7.97
N LYS A 355 -12.05 9.77 6.73
CA LYS A 355 -11.93 8.65 5.78
C LYS A 355 -10.51 8.05 5.76
N ASN A 356 -9.47 8.88 5.66
CA ASN A 356 -8.08 8.41 5.61
C ASN A 356 -7.58 7.78 6.93
N HIS A 357 -8.25 8.01 8.06
CA HIS A 357 -7.92 7.35 9.33
C HIS A 357 -8.68 6.04 9.50
N CYS A 358 -9.92 5.98 9.01
CA CYS A 358 -10.84 4.89 9.29
C CYS A 358 -10.94 3.85 8.19
N SER A 359 -10.48 4.18 6.97
CA SER A 359 -10.67 3.31 5.81
C SER A 359 -9.72 2.12 5.82
N SER A 360 -10.26 0.97 5.48
CA SER A 360 -9.49 -0.25 5.22
C SER A 360 -8.76 -0.17 3.88
N PRO A 361 -7.57 -0.79 3.76
CA PRO A 361 -6.90 -1.60 4.78
C PRO A 361 -6.03 -0.78 5.76
N ASP A 362 -5.93 0.53 5.53
CA ASP A 362 -4.97 1.43 6.15
C ASP A 362 -5.21 1.70 7.65
N CYS A 363 -6.46 1.59 8.10
CA CYS A 363 -6.75 1.71 9.51
C CYS A 363 -6.20 0.51 10.29
N GLN A 364 -5.38 0.78 11.31
CA GLN A 364 -4.79 -0.26 12.15
C GLN A 364 -5.87 -0.86 13.09
N ILE A 365 -6.41 -2.01 12.70
CA ILE A 365 -7.57 -2.65 13.33
C ILE A 365 -7.39 -2.96 14.82
N ASP A 366 -6.17 -3.19 15.28
CA ASP A 366 -5.91 -3.43 16.71
C ASP A 366 -5.94 -2.16 17.56
N PHE A 367 -5.82 -0.98 16.93
CA PHE A 367 -5.54 0.28 17.61
C PHE A 367 -6.58 1.38 17.36
N GLY A 368 -7.65 1.14 16.60
CA GLY A 368 -8.71 2.13 16.42
C GLY A 368 -10.03 1.55 15.92
N ASN A 369 -11.08 2.37 15.86
CA ASN A 369 -12.41 1.97 15.41
C ASN A 369 -12.55 2.00 13.88
N CYS A 370 -11.87 1.09 13.18
CA CYS A 370 -11.82 1.03 11.73
C CYS A 370 -13.14 0.61 11.08
N ASP A 371 -13.36 1.01 9.82
CA ASP A 371 -14.48 0.51 9.02
C ASP A 371 -14.41 -1.02 8.80
N ALA A 372 -13.21 -1.59 8.91
CA ALA A 372 -12.93 -3.03 8.95
C ALA A 372 -13.79 -3.76 9.99
N HIS A 373 -14.12 -3.10 11.12
CA HIS A 373 -14.91 -3.69 12.20
C HIS A 373 -16.41 -3.70 11.92
N THR A 374 -16.84 -3.06 10.83
CA THR A 374 -18.24 -3.09 10.45
C THR A 374 -18.56 -4.45 9.86
N THR A 375 -19.43 -5.19 10.54
CA THR A 375 -19.73 -6.58 10.22
C THR A 375 -20.81 -6.66 9.15
N PRO A 376 -20.74 -7.60 8.20
CA PRO A 376 -21.83 -7.86 7.27
C PRO A 376 -23.07 -8.38 7.99
N GLY A 377 -24.24 -8.14 7.41
CA GLY A 377 -25.51 -8.61 7.97
C GLY A 377 -25.70 -10.13 7.77
N GLY A 378 -26.67 -10.73 8.47
CA GLY A 378 -27.05 -12.13 8.25
C GLY A 378 -26.34 -13.16 9.14
N PRO A 379 -26.72 -14.45 9.02
CA PRO A 379 -26.21 -15.51 9.89
C PRO A 379 -24.76 -15.90 9.53
N PRO A 380 -23.94 -16.30 10.51
CA PRO A 380 -22.54 -16.66 10.28
C PRO A 380 -22.40 -17.97 9.49
N THR A 381 -21.27 -18.12 8.80
CA THR A 381 -20.97 -19.28 7.93
C THR A 381 -20.02 -20.30 8.58
N ASP A 382 -19.63 -20.09 9.84
CA ASP A 382 -18.63 -20.89 10.57
C ASP A 382 -19.04 -22.35 10.77
N LYS A 383 -20.35 -22.63 10.81
CA LYS A 383 -20.92 -23.97 10.97
C LYS A 383 -21.24 -24.69 9.66
N ILE A 384 -21.08 -24.02 8.52
CA ILE A 384 -21.36 -24.61 7.21
C ILE A 384 -20.27 -25.67 6.90
N PRO A 385 -20.63 -26.88 6.45
CA PRO A 385 -19.65 -27.90 6.07
C PRO A 385 -18.66 -27.40 5.00
N ARG A 386 -17.38 -27.78 5.14
CA ARG A 386 -16.27 -27.40 4.26
C ARG A 386 -15.55 -28.63 3.70
N PRO A 387 -16.26 -29.51 2.96
CA PRO A 387 -15.61 -30.68 2.38
C PRO A 387 -14.61 -30.24 1.30
N HIS A 388 -13.47 -30.93 1.24
CA HIS A 388 -12.55 -30.80 0.13
C HIS A 388 -13.04 -31.70 -1.00
N VAL A 389 -13.58 -31.09 -2.06
CA VAL A 389 -14.18 -31.77 -3.21
C VAL A 389 -13.44 -31.41 -4.50
N GLY A 390 -13.47 -32.30 -5.49
CA GLY A 390 -12.73 -32.09 -6.74
C GLY A 390 -11.24 -32.41 -6.65
N ASN A 391 -10.52 -32.12 -7.73
CA ASN A 391 -9.10 -32.45 -7.89
C ASN A 391 -8.17 -31.25 -7.67
N VAL A 392 -8.71 -30.02 -7.65
CA VAL A 392 -7.93 -28.82 -7.40
C VAL A 392 -7.52 -28.77 -5.93
N PRO A 393 -6.23 -28.57 -5.61
CA PRO A 393 -5.77 -28.60 -4.24
C PRO A 393 -6.35 -27.44 -3.43
N TYR A 394 -6.72 -27.73 -2.18
CA TYR A 394 -6.98 -26.72 -1.15
C TYR A 394 -5.66 -26.34 -0.45
N GLY A 395 -5.71 -25.35 0.45
CA GLY A 395 -4.64 -25.13 1.42
C GLY A 395 -4.21 -26.45 2.10
N PRO A 396 -2.92 -26.66 2.40
CA PRO A 396 -1.85 -25.68 2.46
C PRO A 396 -1.02 -25.54 1.15
N LYS A 397 -1.63 -25.69 -0.04
CA LYS A 397 -0.92 -25.52 -1.32
C LYS A 397 -1.32 -24.21 -2.01
N PHE A 398 -0.34 -23.54 -2.58
CA PHE A 398 -0.57 -22.44 -3.52
C PHE A 398 -0.77 -22.96 -4.93
N ILE A 399 -1.64 -22.28 -5.68
CA ILE A 399 -1.82 -22.46 -7.11
C ILE A 399 -1.32 -21.18 -7.79
N ARG A 400 -0.21 -21.28 -8.53
CA ARG A 400 0.42 -20.13 -9.21
C ARG A 400 0.14 -20.08 -10.71
N SER A 401 -0.14 -21.23 -11.32
CA SER A 401 -0.33 -21.36 -12.76
C SER A 401 -1.56 -22.18 -13.07
N CYS A 402 -2.17 -21.89 -14.20
CA CYS A 402 -3.21 -22.69 -14.81
C CYS A 402 -2.65 -24.05 -15.29
N THR A 403 -3.54 -25.02 -15.55
CA THR A 403 -3.15 -26.38 -15.97
C THR A 403 -3.76 -26.78 -17.32
N THR A 404 -4.87 -26.16 -17.73
CA THR A 404 -5.52 -26.41 -19.02
C THR A 404 -4.75 -25.70 -20.15
N PRO A 405 -4.13 -26.40 -21.12
CA PRO A 405 -3.35 -25.76 -22.18
C PRO A 405 -4.17 -24.80 -23.05
N GLY A 406 -3.52 -23.76 -23.58
CA GLY A 406 -4.12 -22.75 -24.46
C GLY A 406 -5.09 -21.80 -23.74
N THR A 407 -5.06 -21.76 -22.40
CA THR A 407 -5.93 -20.89 -21.59
C THR A 407 -5.13 -19.83 -20.84
N ILE A 408 -5.72 -18.64 -20.68
CA ILE A 408 -5.23 -17.59 -19.79
C ILE A 408 -6.37 -17.16 -18.88
N ALA A 409 -6.12 -17.21 -17.57
CA ALA A 409 -7.02 -16.65 -16.57
C ALA A 409 -6.60 -15.22 -16.25
N LEU A 410 -7.32 -14.24 -16.79
CA LEU A 410 -7.23 -12.85 -16.32
C LEU A 410 -7.99 -12.75 -15.00
N THR A 411 -7.36 -12.14 -13.99
CA THR A 411 -7.94 -12.01 -12.66
C THR A 411 -7.85 -10.58 -12.16
N PHE A 412 -8.89 -10.12 -11.46
CA PHE A 412 -9.02 -8.75 -10.98
C PHE A 412 -9.29 -8.73 -9.49
N ASP A 413 -8.43 -8.04 -8.74
CA ASP A 413 -8.48 -7.94 -7.28
C ASP A 413 -9.08 -6.60 -6.82
N ASP A 414 -9.41 -6.54 -5.53
CA ASP A 414 -9.89 -5.37 -4.77
C ASP A 414 -11.31 -4.86 -5.07
N GLY A 415 -11.84 -5.14 -6.25
CA GLY A 415 -13.18 -4.73 -6.67
C GLY A 415 -14.34 -5.32 -5.85
N PRO A 416 -15.59 -4.97 -6.20
CA PRO A 416 -15.96 -4.00 -7.24
C PRO A 416 -15.74 -2.54 -6.80
N LYS A 417 -15.62 -1.61 -7.75
CA LYS A 417 -15.52 -0.15 -7.53
C LYS A 417 -16.08 0.63 -8.74
N GLU A 418 -15.72 1.90 -8.93
CA GLU A 418 -16.31 2.76 -9.98
C GLU A 418 -16.10 2.27 -11.43
N TYR A 419 -15.02 1.56 -11.73
CA TYR A 419 -14.70 1.11 -13.10
C TYR A 419 -15.20 -0.31 -13.43
N THR A 420 -15.64 -1.08 -12.44
CA THR A 420 -15.99 -2.49 -12.62
C THR A 420 -17.14 -2.70 -13.60
N GLN A 421 -18.09 -1.78 -13.67
CA GLN A 421 -19.19 -1.83 -14.64
C GLN A 421 -18.67 -1.77 -16.09
N ASP A 422 -17.76 -0.85 -16.37
CA ASP A 422 -17.14 -0.69 -17.70
C ASP A 422 -16.29 -1.91 -18.08
N LEU A 423 -15.61 -2.50 -17.08
CA LEU A 423 -14.88 -3.75 -17.28
C LEU A 423 -15.81 -4.88 -17.70
N LEU A 424 -16.95 -5.06 -17.01
CA LEU A 424 -17.93 -6.09 -17.37
C LEU A 424 -18.50 -5.86 -18.79
N ASP A 425 -18.76 -4.61 -19.17
CA ASP A 425 -19.21 -4.26 -20.52
C ASP A 425 -18.15 -4.59 -21.58
N LEU A 426 -16.87 -4.33 -21.27
CA LEU A 426 -15.74 -4.70 -22.13
C LEU A 426 -15.59 -6.22 -22.25
N LEU A 427 -15.75 -6.97 -21.17
CA LEU A 427 -15.64 -8.43 -21.19
C LEU A 427 -16.76 -9.08 -22.01
N ASP A 428 -17.98 -8.55 -21.92
CA ASP A 428 -19.12 -8.99 -22.74
C ASP A 428 -18.84 -8.76 -24.23
N LYS A 429 -18.24 -7.62 -24.61
CA LYS A 429 -17.83 -7.31 -26.00
C LYS A 429 -16.83 -8.32 -26.57
N TYR A 430 -15.96 -8.88 -25.72
CA TYR A 430 -14.93 -9.84 -26.11
C TYR A 430 -15.32 -11.30 -25.87
N GLU A 431 -16.53 -11.54 -25.36
CA GLU A 431 -17.01 -12.86 -24.91
C GLU A 431 -16.03 -13.56 -23.94
N ALA A 432 -15.24 -12.78 -23.20
CA ALA A 432 -14.19 -13.28 -22.32
C ALA A 432 -14.75 -13.59 -20.94
N LYS A 433 -14.24 -14.66 -20.29
CA LYS A 433 -14.53 -14.96 -18.87
C LYS A 433 -13.27 -14.76 -18.04
N VAL A 434 -13.45 -14.22 -16.83
CA VAL A 434 -12.37 -13.81 -15.92
C VAL A 434 -12.77 -14.16 -14.49
N THR A 435 -11.86 -13.95 -13.54
CA THR A 435 -12.12 -14.16 -12.10
C THR A 435 -11.96 -12.85 -11.33
N PHE A 436 -12.94 -12.50 -10.52
CA PHE A 436 -12.91 -11.35 -9.62
C PHE A 436 -12.66 -11.81 -8.19
N PHE A 437 -11.55 -11.39 -7.58
CA PHE A 437 -11.27 -11.60 -6.16
C PHE A 437 -11.81 -10.39 -5.37
N VAL A 438 -12.99 -10.57 -4.79
CA VAL A 438 -13.79 -9.48 -4.21
C VAL A 438 -13.47 -9.28 -2.73
N THR A 439 -13.12 -8.03 -2.39
CA THR A 439 -13.01 -7.59 -0.99
C THR A 439 -14.37 -7.13 -0.45
N GLY A 440 -14.59 -7.28 0.85
CA GLY A 440 -15.87 -6.99 1.52
C GLY A 440 -16.14 -5.51 1.83
N ASN A 441 -15.23 -4.86 2.53
CA ASN A 441 -15.21 -3.42 2.78
C ASN A 441 -13.76 -2.94 2.72
N ASN A 442 -13.37 -2.36 1.59
CA ASN A 442 -12.00 -1.99 1.25
C ASN A 442 -11.98 -0.69 0.44
N ASN A 443 -10.86 0.04 0.44
CA ASN A 443 -10.66 1.26 -0.35
C ASN A 443 -11.79 2.27 -0.12
N ALA A 444 -12.35 2.25 1.09
CA ALA A 444 -13.45 3.09 1.52
C ALA A 444 -14.69 3.06 0.60
N LYS A 445 -14.92 1.91 -0.04
CA LYS A 445 -16.09 1.67 -0.89
C LYS A 445 -17.35 1.35 -0.09
N GLY A 446 -17.24 1.09 1.22
CA GLY A 446 -18.31 0.55 2.05
C GLY A 446 -18.50 -0.95 1.85
N GLU A 447 -19.43 -1.54 2.60
CA GLU A 447 -19.69 -2.98 2.58
C GLU A 447 -20.38 -3.41 1.28
N ILE A 448 -19.91 -4.51 0.68
CA ILE A 448 -20.46 -5.02 -0.59
C ILE A 448 -21.92 -5.47 -0.53
N ASP A 449 -22.43 -5.83 0.65
CA ASP A 449 -23.81 -6.27 0.87
C ASP A 449 -24.69 -5.20 1.54
N SER A 450 -24.16 -3.98 1.73
CA SER A 450 -24.92 -2.85 2.29
C SER A 450 -26.03 -2.39 1.34
N PRO A 451 -27.28 -2.24 1.82
CA PRO A 451 -28.39 -1.74 1.02
C PRO A 451 -28.10 -0.35 0.45
N GLY A 452 -28.39 -0.15 -0.84
CA GLY A 452 -28.19 1.14 -1.51
C GLY A 452 -26.81 1.32 -2.14
N MET A 453 -25.86 0.42 -1.90
CA MET A 453 -24.59 0.39 -2.63
C MET A 453 -24.72 -0.39 -3.95
N PRO A 454 -24.01 0.00 -5.03
CA PRO A 454 -24.11 -0.66 -6.33
C PRO A 454 -23.38 -2.01 -6.42
N TRP A 455 -22.61 -2.37 -5.37
CA TRP A 455 -21.70 -3.51 -5.37
C TRP A 455 -22.44 -4.86 -5.52
N ALA A 456 -23.52 -5.06 -4.78
CA ALA A 456 -24.31 -6.29 -4.85
C ALA A 456 -24.81 -6.59 -6.28
N SER A 457 -25.29 -5.56 -7.00
CA SER A 457 -25.73 -5.73 -8.39
C SER A 457 -24.59 -6.06 -9.35
N LEU A 458 -23.40 -5.48 -9.15
CA LEU A 458 -22.23 -5.77 -9.97
C LEU A 458 -21.73 -7.20 -9.72
N ILE A 459 -21.67 -7.64 -8.47
CA ILE A 459 -21.26 -9.01 -8.10
C ILE A 459 -22.26 -10.04 -8.64
N GLN A 460 -23.57 -9.76 -8.57
CA GLN A 460 -24.58 -10.60 -9.21
C GLN A 460 -24.43 -10.64 -10.73
N ARG A 461 -24.06 -9.52 -11.36
CA ARG A 461 -23.77 -9.48 -12.80
C ARG A 461 -22.54 -10.32 -13.13
N MET A 462 -21.46 -10.22 -12.36
CA MET A 462 -20.26 -11.06 -12.55
C MET A 462 -20.64 -12.54 -12.65
N TYR A 463 -21.40 -13.01 -11.65
CA TYR A 463 -21.86 -14.38 -11.56
C TYR A 463 -22.78 -14.77 -12.73
N ARG A 464 -23.79 -13.95 -13.06
CA ARG A 464 -24.75 -14.24 -14.15
C ARG A 464 -24.13 -14.18 -15.54
N SER A 465 -23.11 -13.34 -15.74
CA SER A 465 -22.32 -13.28 -16.97
C SER A 465 -21.30 -14.42 -17.07
N GLY A 466 -21.26 -15.36 -16.12
CA GLY A 466 -20.38 -16.53 -16.17
C GLY A 466 -18.92 -16.23 -15.79
N HIS A 467 -18.65 -15.08 -15.17
CA HIS A 467 -17.36 -14.85 -14.52
C HIS A 467 -17.32 -15.59 -13.18
N GLN A 468 -16.12 -15.91 -12.73
CA GLN A 468 -15.93 -16.47 -11.39
C GLN A 468 -15.80 -15.34 -10.37
N VAL A 469 -16.48 -15.48 -9.24
CA VAL A 469 -16.37 -14.60 -8.08
C VAL A 469 -15.67 -15.37 -6.98
N ALA A 470 -14.58 -14.82 -6.46
CA ALA A 470 -13.71 -15.42 -5.47
C ALA A 470 -13.52 -14.46 -4.28
N SER A 471 -13.07 -14.98 -3.14
CA SER A 471 -12.86 -14.20 -1.93
C SER A 471 -11.50 -13.49 -1.94
N HIS A 472 -11.46 -12.22 -1.51
CA HIS A 472 -10.21 -11.49 -1.28
C HIS A 472 -10.16 -10.88 0.13
N THR A 473 -10.74 -11.58 1.11
CA THR A 473 -10.91 -11.14 2.51
C THR A 473 -11.91 -9.99 2.69
N TRP A 474 -12.27 -9.69 3.94
CA TRP A 474 -13.20 -8.62 4.25
C TRP A 474 -12.58 -7.25 4.00
N SER A 475 -11.47 -6.94 4.66
CA SER A 475 -10.90 -5.59 4.71
C SER A 475 -9.45 -5.54 4.24
N HIS A 476 -9.08 -6.46 3.33
CA HIS A 476 -7.79 -6.52 2.64
C HIS A 476 -6.57 -6.53 3.60
N GLN A 477 -6.70 -7.24 4.72
CA GLN A 477 -5.62 -7.36 5.70
C GLN A 477 -4.57 -8.38 5.27
N ASP A 478 -3.31 -8.09 5.59
CA ASP A 478 -2.20 -9.03 5.39
C ASP A 478 -2.36 -10.25 6.31
N LEU A 479 -2.74 -11.39 5.75
CA LEU A 479 -3.07 -12.60 6.50
C LEU A 479 -1.85 -13.19 7.24
N SER A 480 -0.63 -12.84 6.86
CA SER A 480 0.57 -13.26 7.60
C SER A 480 0.80 -12.41 8.85
N LYS A 481 0.26 -11.19 8.91
CA LYS A 481 0.49 -10.22 9.99
C LYS A 481 -0.63 -10.16 11.03
N VAL A 482 -1.83 -10.60 10.67
CA VAL A 482 -2.96 -10.71 11.61
C VAL A 482 -2.94 -12.04 12.36
N THR A 483 -3.56 -12.06 13.53
CA THR A 483 -3.76 -13.29 14.32
C THR A 483 -4.65 -14.31 13.60
N GLN A 484 -4.59 -15.58 14.01
CA GLN A 484 -5.46 -16.64 13.47
C GLN A 484 -6.96 -16.28 13.58
N ASP A 485 -7.39 -15.71 14.70
CA ASP A 485 -8.79 -15.31 14.90
C ASP A 485 -9.18 -14.17 13.95
N GLN A 486 -8.31 -13.16 13.79
CA GLN A 486 -8.53 -12.08 12.83
C GLN A 486 -8.57 -12.60 11.39
N ARG A 487 -7.63 -13.49 11.00
CA ARG A 487 -7.67 -14.16 9.69
C ARG A 487 -9.00 -14.87 9.46
N ARG A 488 -9.46 -15.63 10.45
CA ARG A 488 -10.72 -16.36 10.37
C ARG A 488 -11.90 -15.41 10.17
N VAL A 489 -11.93 -14.31 10.92
CA VAL A 489 -12.96 -13.26 10.79
C VAL A 489 -12.95 -12.62 9.39
N GLN A 490 -11.77 -12.28 8.88
CA GLN A 490 -11.58 -11.71 7.53
C GLN A 490 -12.22 -12.56 6.44
N LEU A 491 -12.13 -13.88 6.57
CA LEU A 491 -12.69 -14.81 5.59
C LEU A 491 -14.18 -15.01 5.82
N LEU A 492 -14.59 -15.33 7.05
CA LEU A 492 -16.00 -15.59 7.37
C LEU A 492 -16.91 -14.39 7.09
N TRP A 493 -16.47 -13.16 7.33
CA TRP A 493 -17.28 -11.98 7.00
C TRP A 493 -17.44 -11.80 5.48
N ASN A 494 -16.36 -11.98 4.72
CA ASN A 494 -16.47 -11.94 3.26
C ASN A 494 -17.36 -13.07 2.72
N GLU A 495 -17.33 -14.27 3.31
CA GLU A 495 -18.26 -15.36 2.99
C GLU A 495 -19.72 -14.99 3.26
N VAL A 496 -20.02 -14.39 4.42
CA VAL A 496 -21.37 -13.97 4.79
C VAL A 496 -21.91 -13.00 3.76
N ALA A 497 -21.15 -11.95 3.43
CA ALA A 497 -21.59 -10.93 2.47
C ALA A 497 -21.75 -11.50 1.05
N LEU A 498 -20.81 -12.31 0.56
CA LEU A 498 -20.92 -12.91 -0.77
C LEU A 498 -22.07 -13.90 -0.86
N ARG A 499 -22.36 -14.66 0.21
CA ARG A 499 -23.55 -15.52 0.28
C ARG A 499 -24.84 -14.70 0.34
N ASN A 500 -24.87 -13.57 1.06
CA ASN A 500 -26.04 -12.68 1.06
C ASN A 500 -26.37 -12.17 -0.35
N ILE A 501 -25.34 -11.95 -1.18
CA ILE A 501 -25.48 -11.43 -2.55
C ILE A 501 -25.79 -12.53 -3.57
N LEU A 502 -25.09 -13.67 -3.49
CA LEU A 502 -25.10 -14.74 -4.49
C LEU A 502 -25.92 -15.98 -4.09
N GLY A 503 -26.25 -16.14 -2.82
CA GLY A 503 -26.83 -17.36 -2.25
C GLY A 503 -25.84 -18.52 -2.12
N THR A 504 -24.56 -18.30 -2.40
CA THR A 504 -23.49 -19.31 -2.38
C THR A 504 -22.18 -18.69 -1.91
N ILE A 505 -21.23 -19.52 -1.45
CA ILE A 505 -19.98 -19.06 -0.86
C ILE A 505 -18.81 -19.49 -1.77
N PRO A 506 -17.92 -18.59 -2.20
CA PRO A 506 -16.75 -18.98 -3.00
C PRO A 506 -15.82 -19.92 -2.24
N THR A 507 -15.25 -20.90 -2.95
CA THR A 507 -14.19 -21.81 -2.47
C THR A 507 -12.81 -21.38 -2.96
N TYR A 508 -12.73 -20.38 -3.82
CA TYR A 508 -11.47 -19.79 -4.30
C TYR A 508 -11.18 -18.50 -3.55
N MET A 509 -9.92 -18.29 -3.18
CA MET A 509 -9.47 -17.03 -2.62
C MET A 509 -8.04 -16.69 -3.02
N ARG A 510 -7.72 -15.40 -2.98
CA ARG A 510 -6.34 -14.91 -3.07
C ARG A 510 -6.03 -14.15 -1.78
N PRO A 511 -4.89 -14.41 -1.12
CA PRO A 511 -4.50 -13.64 0.06
C PRO A 511 -4.05 -12.23 -0.37
N PRO A 512 -4.51 -11.16 0.31
CA PRO A 512 -3.99 -9.81 0.11
C PRO A 512 -2.46 -9.74 0.12
N TYR A 513 -1.90 -8.92 -0.76
CA TYR A 513 -0.44 -8.76 -0.93
C TYR A 513 0.31 -10.05 -1.29
N SER A 514 -0.39 -11.09 -1.74
CA SER A 514 0.16 -12.46 -1.89
C SER A 514 0.79 -13.00 -0.60
N SER A 515 0.41 -12.44 0.57
CA SER A 515 1.03 -12.70 1.86
C SER A 515 0.24 -13.74 2.64
N CYS A 516 0.77 -14.97 2.70
CA CYS A 516 0.22 -16.05 3.51
C CYS A 516 1.30 -17.10 3.81
N THR A 517 2.14 -16.81 4.81
CA THR A 517 3.33 -17.65 5.07
C THR A 517 3.01 -18.91 5.87
N ALA A 518 3.90 -19.91 5.79
CA ALA A 518 3.79 -21.12 6.62
C ALA A 518 4.02 -20.79 8.10
N GLU A 519 4.93 -19.87 8.40
CA GLU A 519 5.29 -19.43 9.75
C GLU A 519 4.09 -18.79 10.47
N SER A 520 3.28 -18.04 9.74
CA SER A 520 2.07 -17.44 10.30
C SER A 520 0.96 -18.47 10.54
N GLY A 521 1.02 -19.66 9.95
CA GLY A 521 -0.07 -20.66 9.94
C GLY A 521 -1.20 -20.33 8.96
N CYS A 522 -1.07 -19.25 8.18
CA CYS A 522 -2.14 -18.76 7.29
C CYS A 522 -2.61 -19.82 6.29
N LEU A 523 -1.68 -20.54 5.66
CA LEU A 523 -2.01 -21.44 4.56
C LEU A 523 -2.81 -22.68 5.03
N GLU A 524 -2.54 -23.13 6.26
CA GLU A 524 -3.31 -24.17 6.95
C GLU A 524 -4.71 -23.67 7.33
N ASP A 525 -4.81 -22.44 7.83
CA ASP A 525 -6.10 -21.83 8.16
C ASP A 525 -7.00 -21.74 6.92
N LEU A 526 -6.46 -21.30 5.77
CA LEU A 526 -7.17 -21.27 4.49
C LEU A 526 -7.64 -22.66 4.05
N GLY A 527 -6.77 -23.67 4.18
CA GLY A 527 -7.13 -25.06 3.90
C GLY A 527 -8.26 -25.57 4.78
N SER A 528 -8.19 -25.30 6.09
CA SER A 528 -9.23 -25.66 7.07
C SER A 528 -10.57 -24.98 6.81
N LEU A 529 -10.54 -23.79 6.20
CA LEU A 529 -11.73 -23.04 5.79
C LEU A 529 -12.26 -23.44 4.41
N GLY A 530 -11.63 -24.43 3.76
CA GLY A 530 -12.06 -24.97 2.48
C GLY A 530 -11.79 -24.02 1.32
N TYR A 531 -10.62 -23.38 1.30
CA TYR A 531 -10.18 -22.51 0.22
C TYR A 531 -9.08 -23.12 -0.67
N HIS A 532 -9.26 -22.98 -1.99
CA HIS A 532 -8.20 -23.01 -2.98
C HIS A 532 -7.46 -21.67 -2.93
N VAL A 533 -6.13 -21.71 -2.75
CA VAL A 533 -5.33 -20.50 -2.52
C VAL A 533 -4.60 -20.11 -3.80
N ILE A 534 -5.09 -19.06 -4.45
CA ILE A 534 -4.68 -18.63 -5.79
C ILE A 534 -3.66 -17.50 -5.70
N LEU A 535 -2.57 -17.64 -6.43
CA LEU A 535 -1.60 -16.57 -6.71
C LEU A 535 -1.62 -16.30 -8.22
N TYR A 536 -0.46 -16.16 -8.85
CA TYR A 536 -0.30 -15.84 -10.26
C TYR A 536 1.12 -16.16 -10.73
N ASP A 537 1.30 -16.20 -12.05
CA ASP A 537 2.59 -16.31 -12.71
C ASP A 537 2.93 -15.06 -13.55
N ILE A 538 1.94 -14.21 -13.86
CA ILE A 538 2.16 -12.87 -14.43
C ILE A 538 1.58 -11.83 -13.47
N ASP A 539 2.47 -11.04 -12.87
CA ASP A 539 2.12 -9.77 -12.23
C ASP A 539 2.15 -8.65 -13.27
N THR A 540 1.05 -7.93 -13.47
CA THR A 540 1.04 -6.81 -14.40
C THR A 540 1.62 -5.53 -13.81
N GLU A 541 1.81 -5.48 -12.47
CA GLU A 541 2.16 -4.27 -11.72
C GLU A 541 1.30 -3.05 -12.09
N ASP A 542 0.04 -3.28 -12.47
CA ASP A 542 -0.89 -2.25 -12.94
C ASP A 542 -1.15 -1.18 -11.89
N TYR A 543 -1.23 -1.58 -10.61
CA TYR A 543 -1.34 -0.67 -9.47
C TYR A 543 -0.18 0.33 -9.33
N SER A 544 1.00 0.02 -9.88
CA SER A 544 2.16 0.93 -9.90
C SER A 544 2.23 1.79 -11.16
N HIS A 545 1.39 1.49 -12.15
CA HIS A 545 1.40 2.09 -13.48
C HIS A 545 0.05 2.69 -13.89
N ASP A 546 -0.80 3.05 -12.92
CA ASP A 546 -2.15 3.61 -13.11
C ASP A 546 -2.15 5.09 -13.55
N SER A 547 -1.44 5.39 -14.63
CA SER A 547 -1.58 6.65 -15.37
C SER A 547 -1.42 6.41 -16.87
N PRO A 548 -2.02 7.25 -17.73
CA PRO A 548 -1.92 7.08 -19.18
C PRO A 548 -0.48 7.00 -19.70
N ALA A 549 0.46 7.66 -19.03
CA ALA A 549 1.88 7.67 -19.38
C ALA A 549 2.64 6.41 -18.92
N LEU A 550 2.17 5.72 -17.88
CA LEU A 550 2.89 4.59 -17.27
C LEU A 550 2.30 3.23 -17.66
N ILE A 551 1.02 3.13 -18.00
CA ILE A 551 0.33 1.85 -18.23
C ILE A 551 0.96 0.99 -19.36
N GLN A 552 1.75 1.61 -20.24
CA GLN A 552 2.53 0.87 -21.23
C GLN A 552 3.49 -0.12 -20.57
N GLN A 553 4.03 0.17 -19.39
CA GLN A 553 4.92 -0.73 -18.65
C GLN A 553 4.21 -2.04 -18.28
N SER A 554 2.96 -1.98 -17.82
CA SER A 554 2.14 -3.18 -17.55
C SER A 554 1.86 -4.00 -18.80
N LYS A 555 1.63 -3.35 -19.95
CA LYS A 555 1.49 -4.04 -21.24
C LYS A 555 2.79 -4.74 -21.64
N ASP A 556 3.92 -4.07 -21.46
CA ASP A 556 5.25 -4.62 -21.77
C ASP A 556 5.61 -5.79 -20.84
N ILE A 557 5.17 -5.76 -19.57
CA ILE A 557 5.32 -6.89 -18.64
C ILE A 557 4.49 -8.09 -19.12
N PHE A 558 3.23 -7.86 -19.48
CA PHE A 558 2.35 -8.90 -20.00
C PHE A 558 2.93 -9.56 -21.26
N ASP A 559 3.34 -8.75 -22.25
CA ASP A 559 3.91 -9.21 -23.50
C ASP A 559 5.21 -10.00 -23.32
N ARG A 560 6.13 -9.51 -22.47
CA ARG A 560 7.40 -10.21 -22.23
C ARG A 560 7.18 -11.58 -21.59
N ASN A 561 6.22 -11.71 -20.69
CA ASN A 561 5.88 -13.01 -20.11
C ASN A 561 5.29 -13.96 -21.16
N LEU A 562 4.32 -13.51 -21.96
CA LEU A 562 3.76 -14.32 -23.04
C LEU A 562 4.82 -14.72 -24.08
N ALA A 563 5.76 -13.84 -24.40
CA ALA A 563 6.86 -14.11 -25.33
C ALA A 563 7.91 -15.07 -24.75
N SER A 564 7.99 -15.21 -23.42
CA SER A 564 8.93 -16.12 -22.75
C SER A 564 8.49 -17.59 -22.75
N ARG A 565 7.31 -17.90 -23.29
CA ARG A 565 6.78 -19.27 -23.33
C ARG A 565 7.67 -20.19 -24.16
N THR A 566 7.97 -21.37 -23.62
CA THR A 566 8.68 -22.45 -24.33
C THR A 566 7.72 -23.28 -25.17
N ASP A 567 6.51 -23.47 -24.66
CA ASP A 567 5.42 -24.19 -25.32
C ASP A 567 4.37 -23.18 -25.78
N PHE A 568 3.87 -23.37 -27.00
CA PHE A 568 2.95 -22.40 -27.62
C PHE A 568 1.65 -22.23 -26.81
N ASP A 569 1.17 -23.33 -26.23
CA ASP A 569 -0.08 -23.45 -25.48
C ASP A 569 0.14 -23.42 -23.95
N ARG A 570 1.29 -22.95 -23.47
CA ARG A 570 1.53 -22.77 -22.03
C ARG A 570 0.43 -21.91 -21.40
N PRO A 571 -0.30 -22.40 -20.39
CA PRO A 571 -1.37 -21.62 -19.78
C PRO A 571 -0.83 -20.62 -18.75
N TRP A 572 -1.58 -19.54 -18.50
CA TRP A 572 -1.16 -18.42 -17.64
C TRP A 572 -2.24 -17.97 -16.67
N LEU A 573 -1.83 -17.46 -15.52
CA LEU A 573 -2.68 -16.87 -14.49
C LEU A 573 -2.19 -15.45 -14.18
N VAL A 574 -2.96 -14.46 -14.59
CA VAL A 574 -2.57 -13.04 -14.59
C VAL A 574 -3.29 -12.29 -13.49
N ILE A 575 -2.56 -11.51 -12.70
CA ILE A 575 -3.14 -10.56 -11.74
C ILE A 575 -3.17 -9.12 -12.30
N ALA A 576 -4.29 -8.46 -12.08
CA ALA A 576 -4.53 -7.03 -12.24
C ALA A 576 -5.58 -6.59 -11.20
N HIS A 577 -5.94 -5.31 -11.16
CA HIS A 577 -6.90 -4.78 -10.18
C HIS A 577 -7.91 -3.85 -10.89
N ASP A 578 -9.20 -4.18 -10.83
CA ASP A 578 -10.26 -3.42 -11.52
C ASP A 578 -10.66 -2.12 -10.82
N VAL A 579 -9.99 -1.81 -9.71
CA VAL A 579 -10.11 -0.53 -8.99
C VAL A 579 -9.32 0.60 -9.63
N HIS A 580 -8.46 0.29 -10.61
CA HIS A 580 -7.61 1.22 -11.35
C HIS A 580 -8.19 1.56 -12.72
N GLU A 581 -8.21 2.86 -13.05
CA GLU A 581 -8.82 3.37 -14.29
C GLU A 581 -8.09 2.81 -15.51
N GLN A 582 -6.75 2.89 -15.51
CA GLN A 582 -5.95 2.46 -16.65
C GLN A 582 -5.97 0.95 -16.82
N THR A 583 -6.18 0.18 -15.75
CA THR A 583 -6.37 -1.27 -15.85
C THR A 583 -7.61 -1.60 -16.66
N VAL A 584 -8.74 -0.95 -16.35
CA VAL A 584 -10.01 -1.22 -17.01
C VAL A 584 -10.06 -0.62 -18.42
N HIS A 585 -9.76 0.66 -18.58
CA HIS A 585 -9.97 1.37 -19.84
C HIS A 585 -8.81 1.23 -20.85
N ASN A 586 -7.68 0.63 -20.46
CA ASN A 586 -6.50 0.57 -21.31
C ASN A 586 -5.84 -0.82 -21.34
N LEU A 587 -5.37 -1.33 -20.19
CA LEU A 587 -4.63 -2.59 -20.12
C LEU A 587 -5.50 -3.80 -20.48
N THR A 588 -6.74 -3.86 -20.01
CA THR A 588 -7.60 -5.03 -20.21
C THR A 588 -7.90 -5.27 -21.69
N GLU A 589 -8.32 -4.24 -22.44
CA GLU A 589 -8.61 -4.42 -23.87
C GLU A 589 -7.33 -4.81 -24.64
N TYR A 590 -6.17 -4.29 -24.22
CA TYR A 590 -4.88 -4.71 -24.78
C TYR A 590 -4.62 -6.19 -24.57
N MET A 591 -4.73 -6.68 -23.33
CA MET A 591 -4.54 -8.10 -23.01
C MET A 591 -5.52 -8.99 -23.81
N LEU A 592 -6.80 -8.63 -23.87
CA LEU A 592 -7.81 -9.39 -24.61
C LEU A 592 -7.48 -9.50 -26.11
N LYS A 593 -7.09 -8.38 -26.75
CA LYS A 593 -6.65 -8.39 -28.15
C LYS A 593 -5.42 -9.27 -28.34
N LYS A 594 -4.46 -9.21 -27.42
CA LYS A 594 -3.24 -10.02 -27.46
C LYS A 594 -3.53 -11.51 -27.30
N LEU A 595 -4.41 -11.89 -26.36
CA LEU A 595 -4.88 -13.27 -26.18
C LEU A 595 -5.46 -13.84 -27.49
N ILE A 596 -6.38 -13.11 -28.12
CA ILE A 596 -7.02 -13.51 -29.37
C ILE A 596 -5.98 -13.67 -30.49
N ALA A 597 -5.07 -12.70 -30.63
CA ALA A 597 -4.03 -12.73 -31.66
C ALA A 597 -3.06 -13.92 -31.50
N GLU A 598 -2.82 -14.35 -30.27
CA GLU A 598 -1.91 -15.45 -29.93
C GLU A 598 -2.64 -16.81 -29.81
N GLY A 599 -3.95 -16.85 -30.05
CA GLY A 599 -4.75 -18.09 -30.04
C GLY A 599 -5.16 -18.61 -28.65
N TYR A 600 -5.06 -17.78 -27.61
CA TYR A 600 -5.47 -18.13 -26.25
C TYR A 600 -6.96 -17.88 -26.00
N ARG A 601 -7.55 -18.68 -25.12
CA ARG A 601 -8.90 -18.44 -24.57
C ARG A 601 -8.81 -17.76 -23.21
N ALA A 602 -9.54 -16.65 -23.04
CA ALA A 602 -9.73 -16.00 -21.75
C ALA A 602 -10.79 -16.75 -20.93
N VAL A 603 -10.39 -17.36 -19.82
CA VAL A 603 -11.24 -18.25 -19.02
C VAL A 603 -11.18 -17.90 -17.53
N THR A 604 -12.09 -18.46 -16.73
CA THR A 604 -12.02 -18.33 -15.26
C THR A 604 -10.86 -19.15 -14.69
N VAL A 605 -10.45 -18.87 -13.45
CA VAL A 605 -9.42 -19.68 -12.76
C VAL A 605 -9.87 -21.12 -12.60
N GLY A 606 -11.15 -21.34 -12.27
CA GLY A 606 -11.73 -22.68 -12.20
C GLY A 606 -11.59 -23.45 -13.52
N GLU A 607 -11.98 -22.87 -14.65
CA GLU A 607 -11.83 -23.51 -15.97
C GLU A 607 -10.35 -23.73 -16.33
N CYS A 608 -9.49 -22.76 -16.03
CA CYS A 608 -8.05 -22.88 -16.31
C CYS A 608 -7.37 -23.98 -15.47
N LEU A 609 -8.00 -24.41 -14.37
CA LEU A 609 -7.57 -25.52 -13.52
C LEU A 609 -8.33 -26.83 -13.79
N GLY A 610 -9.27 -26.83 -14.74
CA GLY A 610 -10.12 -27.99 -15.05
C GLY A 610 -11.16 -28.29 -13.96
N ASP A 611 -11.51 -27.31 -13.13
CA ASP A 611 -12.53 -27.44 -12.08
C ASP A 611 -13.90 -27.06 -12.63
N PRO A 612 -14.92 -27.92 -12.52
CA PRO A 612 -16.24 -27.63 -13.03
C PRO A 612 -16.93 -26.53 -12.19
N PRO A 613 -17.78 -25.65 -12.78
CA PRO A 613 -18.36 -24.49 -12.12
C PRO A 613 -19.13 -24.76 -10.83
N GLU A 614 -19.66 -25.97 -10.66
CA GLU A 614 -20.39 -26.38 -9.47
C GLU A 614 -19.51 -26.50 -8.22
N LEU A 615 -18.18 -26.63 -8.41
CA LEU A 615 -17.20 -26.76 -7.33
C LEU A 615 -16.52 -25.43 -6.94
N TRP A 616 -16.71 -24.38 -7.75
CA TRP A 616 -16.18 -23.04 -7.46
C TRP A 616 -16.85 -22.40 -6.23
N TYR A 617 -17.99 -22.95 -5.82
CA TYR A 617 -18.78 -22.45 -4.71
C TYR A 617 -19.33 -23.59 -3.86
N ARG A 618 -19.50 -23.32 -2.56
CA ARG A 618 -20.20 -24.20 -1.63
C ARG A 618 -21.56 -23.60 -1.26
N LYS A 619 -22.56 -24.46 -1.11
CA LYS A 619 -23.92 -24.08 -0.75
C LYS A 619 -24.10 -23.97 0.76
N ASP A 620 -24.98 -23.07 1.15
CA ASP A 620 -25.59 -23.06 2.48
C ASP A 620 -27.00 -23.64 2.38
N GLU A 621 -27.13 -24.94 2.66
CA GLU A 621 -28.41 -25.66 2.56
C GLU A 621 -29.50 -25.09 3.50
N ALA A 622 -29.11 -24.33 4.53
CA ALA A 622 -30.03 -23.69 5.46
C ALA A 622 -30.42 -22.27 5.05
N PHE A 623 -29.82 -21.70 4.00
CA PHE A 623 -30.07 -20.33 3.56
C PHE A 623 -31.28 -20.26 2.61
N ASP A 624 -32.44 -19.86 3.15
CA ASP A 624 -33.65 -19.58 2.35
C ASP A 624 -33.70 -18.09 1.95
N ASP A 625 -33.48 -17.82 0.65
CA ASP A 625 -33.58 -16.51 -0.01
C ASP A 625 -34.95 -15.81 0.20
N ARG A 626 -35.97 -16.53 0.68
CA ARG A 626 -37.30 -15.96 0.94
C ARG A 626 -37.40 -15.14 2.22
N GLN A 627 -36.48 -15.28 3.19
CA GLN A 627 -36.56 -14.54 4.45
C GLN A 627 -36.14 -13.08 4.33
N THR A 628 -35.24 -12.73 3.41
CA THR A 628 -34.80 -11.34 3.16
C THR A 628 -35.91 -10.48 2.52
N ARG A 629 -36.94 -11.09 1.92
CA ARG A 629 -38.10 -10.40 1.31
C ARG A 629 -39.34 -10.30 2.21
N LYS A 630 -39.36 -10.93 3.40
CA LYS A 630 -40.58 -11.12 4.21
C LYS A 630 -40.65 -10.39 5.55
N SER A 631 -39.72 -9.50 5.90
CA SER A 631 -39.82 -8.67 7.10
C SER A 631 -40.78 -7.48 6.92
N LYS A 632 -42.06 -7.78 6.64
CA LYS A 632 -43.17 -6.84 6.89
C LYS A 632 -44.28 -7.54 7.68
N SER A 633 -44.55 -6.96 8.86
CA SER A 633 -45.70 -7.14 9.78
C SER A 633 -45.56 -8.31 10.79
N LYS A 634 -45.92 -8.18 12.08
CA LYS A 634 -46.95 -7.36 12.74
C LYS A 634 -46.66 -7.18 14.26
N ASN A 635 -47.01 -6.01 14.79
CA ASN A 635 -47.32 -5.63 16.19
C ASN A 635 -46.80 -6.49 17.36
N ASP A 636 -45.79 -5.96 18.04
CA ASP A 636 -45.73 -5.87 19.51
C ASP A 636 -44.97 -4.57 19.85
N VAL A 637 -45.32 -3.91 20.97
CA VAL A 637 -44.90 -2.56 21.40
C VAL A 637 -43.55 -2.15 20.82
N ALA A 638 -43.54 -1.19 19.89
CA ALA A 638 -42.38 -0.87 19.06
C ALA A 638 -41.19 -0.39 19.90
N LYS A 639 -40.33 -1.32 20.27
CA LYS A 639 -38.99 -1.03 20.80
C LYS A 639 -38.17 -0.41 19.67
N THR A 640 -37.43 0.65 19.98
CA THR A 640 -36.56 1.34 19.02
C THR A 640 -35.46 0.38 18.57
N VAL A 641 -35.28 0.20 17.26
CA VAL A 641 -34.20 -0.65 16.74
C VAL A 641 -32.85 -0.01 17.05
N SER A 642 -31.91 -0.80 17.58
CA SER A 642 -30.56 -0.36 17.89
C SER A 642 -29.84 0.12 16.63
N VAL A 643 -29.37 1.37 16.65
CA VAL A 643 -28.61 2.01 15.56
C VAL A 643 -27.12 2.16 15.87
N ASP A 644 -26.73 1.90 17.12
CA ASP A 644 -25.38 2.04 17.67
C ASP A 644 -24.82 0.72 18.24
N GLY A 645 -25.61 -0.37 18.20
CA GLY A 645 -25.20 -1.68 18.69
C GLY A 645 -25.48 -1.90 20.18
N MET A 646 -26.14 -0.97 20.86
CA MET A 646 -26.58 -1.14 22.25
C MET A 646 -28.01 -1.65 22.35
N CYS A 647 -28.32 -2.43 23.40
CA CYS A 647 -29.66 -2.99 23.62
C CYS A 647 -30.02 -3.12 25.11
N GLY A 648 -31.33 -3.06 25.38
CA GLY A 648 -31.87 -3.03 26.74
C GLY A 648 -32.95 -1.97 26.90
N GLY A 649 -33.81 -2.14 27.91
CA GLY A 649 -34.96 -1.25 28.12
C GLY A 649 -35.89 -1.24 26.89
N ASN A 650 -36.07 -0.08 26.27
CA ASN A 650 -36.88 0.10 25.06
C ASN A 650 -36.11 -0.07 23.73
N ILE A 651 -34.84 -0.49 23.74
CA ILE A 651 -34.02 -0.65 22.53
C ILE A 651 -33.85 -2.12 22.15
N THR A 652 -34.21 -2.51 20.92
CA THR A 652 -34.17 -3.90 20.43
C THR A 652 -33.09 -4.12 19.36
N CYS A 653 -32.47 -5.30 19.38
CA CYS A 653 -31.59 -5.81 18.36
C CYS A 653 -32.35 -6.46 17.19
N LEU A 654 -33.64 -6.76 17.36
CA LEU A 654 -34.48 -7.29 16.28
C LEU A 654 -34.59 -6.26 15.15
N GLY A 655 -34.00 -6.58 14.00
CA GLY A 655 -33.90 -5.68 12.84
C GLY A 655 -32.71 -4.71 12.90
N SER A 656 -31.85 -4.82 13.92
CA SER A 656 -30.61 -4.05 14.00
C SER A 656 -29.53 -4.63 13.09
N ARG A 657 -28.72 -3.76 12.48
CA ARG A 657 -27.58 -4.13 11.62
C ARG A 657 -26.46 -4.87 12.37
N PHE A 658 -26.40 -4.76 13.69
CA PHE A 658 -25.38 -5.40 14.53
C PHE A 658 -25.71 -6.86 14.86
N GLY A 659 -26.91 -7.33 14.51
CA GLY A 659 -27.37 -8.69 14.75
C GLY A 659 -28.60 -8.75 15.64
N PRO A 660 -29.38 -9.85 15.60
CA PRO A 660 -30.71 -9.89 16.19
C PRO A 660 -30.70 -10.13 17.71
N CYS A 661 -29.58 -10.55 18.31
CA CYS A 661 -29.51 -10.97 19.71
C CYS A 661 -28.98 -9.85 20.60
N CYS A 662 -29.56 -9.72 21.80
CA CYS A 662 -29.11 -8.75 22.81
C CYS A 662 -28.34 -9.48 23.91
N SER A 663 -27.04 -9.24 24.05
CA SER A 663 -26.21 -9.88 25.07
C SER A 663 -26.62 -9.49 26.49
N GLY A 664 -26.18 -10.27 27.48
CA GLY A 664 -26.37 -9.94 28.90
C GLY A 664 -25.70 -8.63 29.31
N THR A 665 -24.67 -8.22 28.57
CA THR A 665 -23.94 -6.96 28.72
C THR A 665 -24.58 -5.78 27.99
N GLY A 666 -25.69 -5.97 27.27
CA GLY A 666 -26.44 -4.89 26.63
C GLY A 666 -25.95 -4.48 25.24
N PHE A 667 -25.41 -5.43 24.46
CA PHE A 667 -24.95 -5.19 23.09
C PHE A 667 -25.64 -6.10 22.07
N CYS A 668 -25.87 -5.60 20.86
CA CYS A 668 -26.42 -6.34 19.74
C CYS A 668 -25.34 -7.16 19.03
N GLY A 669 -25.67 -8.40 18.67
CA GLY A 669 -24.77 -9.29 17.97
C GLY A 669 -25.49 -10.49 17.34
N SER A 670 -24.82 -11.16 16.42
CA SER A 670 -25.28 -12.41 15.81
C SER A 670 -24.50 -13.64 16.26
N MET A 671 -23.40 -13.46 17.00
CA MET A 671 -22.53 -14.56 17.46
C MET A 671 -23.06 -15.22 18.73
N SER A 672 -22.60 -16.44 19.03
CA SER A 672 -23.01 -17.20 20.23
C SER A 672 -22.73 -16.47 21.56
N THR A 673 -21.79 -15.53 21.60
CA THR A 673 -21.54 -14.66 22.76
C THR A 673 -22.67 -13.66 23.03
N PHE A 674 -23.46 -13.32 22.01
CA PHE A 674 -24.61 -12.43 22.11
C PHE A 674 -25.94 -13.20 22.15
N CYS A 675 -26.04 -14.30 21.41
CA CYS A 675 -27.23 -15.15 21.31
C CYS A 675 -27.26 -16.31 22.32
N GLY A 676 -26.17 -16.54 23.06
CA GLY A 676 -26.01 -17.65 23.99
C GLY A 676 -26.47 -17.34 25.41
N SER A 677 -25.82 -17.97 26.39
CA SER A 677 -26.21 -17.85 27.81
C SER A 677 -26.09 -16.41 28.30
N GLY A 678 -27.21 -15.84 28.75
CA GLY A 678 -27.30 -14.44 29.18
C GLY A 678 -27.92 -13.49 28.14
N CYS A 679 -28.30 -13.97 26.96
CA CYS A 679 -29.06 -13.19 26.00
C CYS A 679 -30.40 -12.70 26.60
N ARG A 680 -30.76 -11.43 26.35
CA ARG A 680 -31.98 -10.78 26.85
C ARG A 680 -33.12 -10.94 25.84
N PRO A 681 -34.09 -11.85 26.06
CA PRO A 681 -35.14 -12.16 25.09
C PRO A 681 -36.08 -10.98 24.81
N ASP A 682 -36.20 -10.05 25.76
CA ASP A 682 -37.00 -8.84 25.61
C ASP A 682 -36.43 -7.87 24.56
N ASN A 683 -35.12 -7.91 24.30
CA ASN A 683 -34.42 -6.94 23.46
C ASN A 683 -33.68 -7.62 22.29
N GLY A 684 -33.81 -8.93 22.11
CA GLY A 684 -33.18 -9.65 21.00
C GLY A 684 -33.64 -11.10 20.88
N ASN A 685 -33.29 -11.74 19.76
CA ASN A 685 -33.66 -13.12 19.45
C ASN A 685 -32.70 -14.12 20.11
N CYS A 686 -33.00 -14.50 21.35
CA CYS A 686 -32.24 -15.53 22.06
C CYS A 686 -32.81 -16.89 21.66
N GLY A 687 -32.10 -17.66 20.81
CA GLY A 687 -32.55 -19.00 20.39
C GLY A 687 -32.87 -19.91 21.59
N ASP A 688 -33.57 -21.03 21.35
CA ASP A 688 -34.29 -21.90 22.31
C ASP A 688 -33.55 -22.41 23.58
N ASN A 689 -32.34 -21.96 23.88
CA ASN A 689 -31.61 -22.24 25.12
C ASN A 689 -31.67 -21.10 26.15
N ALA A 690 -32.82 -20.42 26.25
CA ALA A 690 -33.13 -19.53 27.38
C ALA A 690 -34.08 -20.23 28.35
N GLY A 691 -33.55 -21.14 29.19
CA GLY A 691 -34.24 -21.59 30.40
C GLY A 691 -34.00 -23.03 30.78
N THR A 692 -33.10 -23.27 31.74
CA THR A 692 -33.38 -24.00 32.99
C THR A 692 -32.11 -24.14 33.84
N VAL A 693 -32.10 -23.46 34.98
CA VAL A 693 -31.17 -23.72 36.08
C VAL A 693 -31.62 -25.01 36.79
N LYS A 694 -30.73 -26.00 36.92
CA LYS A 694 -30.68 -26.95 38.07
C LYS A 694 -29.41 -27.84 38.06
N GLY A 695 -28.53 -27.58 39.04
CA GLY A 695 -27.91 -28.56 39.94
C GLY A 695 -26.92 -29.63 39.45
N GLY A 696 -25.62 -29.41 39.71
CA GLY A 696 -24.75 -30.31 40.49
C GLY A 696 -24.15 -31.58 39.88
N GLY A 697 -22.81 -31.71 39.93
CA GLY A 697 -22.11 -33.00 39.98
C GLY A 697 -20.84 -33.12 39.12
N ALA A 698 -19.68 -33.25 39.77
CA ALA A 698 -18.38 -33.67 39.22
C ALA A 698 -18.01 -35.05 39.83
N PRO A 699 -16.80 -35.62 39.62
CA PRO A 699 -15.97 -35.86 38.43
C PRO A 699 -15.40 -37.31 38.39
N ASN A 700 -14.57 -37.65 37.38
CA ASN A 700 -13.33 -38.48 37.45
C ASN A 700 -12.95 -39.04 36.07
N ALA A 701 -11.72 -39.47 35.73
CA ALA A 701 -10.34 -39.24 36.16
C ALA A 701 -9.43 -40.22 35.36
N GLY A 702 -8.18 -39.83 35.10
CA GLY A 702 -7.03 -40.72 34.85
C GLY A 702 -6.89 -41.30 33.44
N SER A 703 -5.72 -41.64 32.89
CA SER A 703 -4.31 -41.59 33.33
C SER A 703 -3.50 -42.21 32.18
N GLY A 704 -2.35 -41.66 31.76
CA GLY A 704 -1.08 -42.36 31.96
C GLY A 704 -0.23 -42.53 30.68
N LYS A 705 0.94 -41.87 30.68
CA LYS A 705 2.17 -42.12 29.87
C LYS A 705 2.87 -43.43 30.36
N PRO A 706 4.09 -43.90 29.93
CA PRO A 706 5.19 -43.24 29.18
C PRO A 706 6.09 -44.09 28.20
N THR A 707 6.87 -43.39 27.35
CA THR A 707 8.30 -43.50 26.88
C THR A 707 9.13 -44.82 26.96
N LYS A 708 10.19 -45.17 26.18
CA LYS A 708 11.40 -44.51 25.52
C LYS A 708 12.27 -45.69 24.90
N PRO A 709 13.57 -45.61 24.47
CA PRO A 709 14.40 -44.62 23.72
C PRO A 709 15.41 -45.20 22.64
N ALA A 710 16.12 -44.27 21.94
CA ALA A 710 17.51 -44.31 21.38
C ALA A 710 17.78 -45.08 20.06
N LYS A 711 18.73 -44.73 19.17
CA LYS A 711 20.10 -44.16 19.28
C LYS A 711 20.55 -43.36 18.02
N SER A 712 21.66 -42.63 18.22
CA SER A 712 22.49 -41.82 17.31
C SER A 712 23.26 -42.57 16.21
N GLU A 713 23.67 -41.86 15.15
CA GLU A 713 25.06 -41.79 14.67
C GLU A 713 25.24 -40.65 13.65
N GLY A 714 26.40 -40.00 13.68
CA GLY A 714 26.74 -38.85 12.84
C GLY A 714 27.71 -39.19 11.69
N ARG A 715 27.75 -38.31 10.68
CA ARG A 715 28.92 -38.13 9.81
C ARG A 715 28.87 -36.80 9.06
N ALA A 716 30.03 -36.15 8.99
CA ALA A 716 30.30 -34.87 8.35
C ALA A 716 30.28 -34.97 6.81
N LEU A 717 29.91 -33.89 6.11
CA LEU A 717 30.29 -33.69 4.71
C LEU A 717 30.40 -32.20 4.32
N GLN A 718 31.31 -31.99 3.37
CA GLN A 718 31.88 -30.76 2.81
C GLN A 718 30.87 -29.69 2.34
N LEU A 719 31.23 -28.42 2.52
CA LEU A 719 30.53 -27.28 1.90
C LEU A 719 30.77 -27.27 0.39
N SER A 720 29.69 -27.29 -0.40
CA SER A 720 29.67 -26.95 -1.82
C SER A 720 29.08 -25.54 -2.01
N SER A 721 29.23 -25.01 -3.24
CA SER A 721 28.79 -23.69 -3.72
C SER A 721 27.31 -23.31 -3.52
N SER A 722 26.52 -24.16 -2.84
CA SER A 722 25.14 -23.92 -2.45
C SER A 722 24.98 -23.00 -1.23
N VAL A 723 26.03 -22.76 -0.45
CA VAL A 723 25.96 -21.88 0.74
C VAL A 723 25.87 -20.39 0.35
N ALA A 724 26.39 -19.99 -0.81
CA ALA A 724 26.27 -18.61 -1.28
C ALA A 724 24.83 -18.23 -1.70
N ILE A 725 24.05 -19.19 -2.21
CA ILE A 725 22.64 -18.98 -2.58
C ILE A 725 21.74 -18.95 -1.34
N VAL A 726 22.06 -19.75 -0.32
CA VAL A 726 21.37 -19.70 0.98
C VAL A 726 21.65 -18.38 1.72
N ILE A 727 22.83 -17.79 1.57
CA ILE A 727 23.15 -16.46 2.12
C ILE A 727 22.37 -15.35 1.38
N LEU A 728 22.13 -15.49 0.07
CA LEU A 728 21.28 -14.56 -0.69
C LEU A 728 19.80 -14.67 -0.28
N LEU A 729 19.30 -15.89 -0.07
CA LEU A 729 17.92 -16.14 0.39
C LEU A 729 17.70 -15.70 1.84
N PHE A 730 18.68 -15.89 2.73
CA PHE A 730 18.57 -15.43 4.11
C PHE A 730 18.61 -13.90 4.26
N LEU A 731 19.32 -13.18 3.39
CA LEU A 731 19.32 -11.72 3.39
C LEU A 731 18.01 -11.13 2.86
N VAL A 732 17.30 -11.85 2.00
CA VAL A 732 15.96 -11.48 1.54
C VAL A 732 14.91 -11.76 2.63
N VAL A 733 15.06 -12.85 3.39
CA VAL A 733 14.13 -13.24 4.47
C VAL A 733 14.22 -12.38 5.74
N LEU A 734 15.29 -11.59 5.92
CA LEU A 734 15.43 -10.67 7.08
C LEU A 734 14.90 -9.26 6.81
N MET A 735 14.34 -9.02 5.63
CA MET A 735 13.83 -7.72 5.21
C MET A 735 12.33 -7.67 4.90
N ASP A 736 11.58 -8.73 5.19
CA ASP A 736 10.12 -8.74 5.16
C ASP A 736 9.51 -8.88 6.57
#